data_AF-A0A6I2HDG5-F1
#
_entry.id   AF-A0A6I2HDG5-F1
#
_cell.length_a   1.000
_cell.length_b   1.000
_cell.length_c   1.000
_cell.angle_alpha   90.00
_cell.angle_beta   90.00
_cell.angle_gamma   90.00
#
_symmetry.space_group_name_H-M   'P 1'
#
loop_
_entity.id
_entity.type
_entity.pdbx_description
1 polymer ?
#
loop_
_entity_poly.entity_id
_entity_poly.type
_entity_poly.pdbx_seq_one_letter_code
_entity_poly.pdbx_strand_id
1 'polypeptide(L)'
;MNHTRIPSPLRLALLTLALSSSALAGGRLETIDFTEGAPSPIPGQIVAKVIGIKWDTRCVPIQYAMNTTLDPIPNPLGPPVITAAQARTAFQQSFDQWNNIPTSFIESRITTTTSNPGTRGFDFTNELTFRTPPGFGAIASSPSTSLNADAVFEPGDDIDGDGDSDVAAGISTCRDVDGDGDIEFPAGFYEAGTILDNDVQFNVDPALGFRFTVRDQDIDDEIFSVDLRTVATHEFGHSIGLSHTSINQLSARDGTGATMFPFIDTGDVVAEREGRSLEEDDLAWASYLYPEGSARSGPPALQRGDRRFTDEYGLIEGNVRHGVYDEPVAGAHVYGVTAFGQETTVSAYSGTTQLSLDPATGELNLISPEFNIIDGRYTIPIRRGLYTVGIEATDGFPVSSGSISFTAQIGDIFGQQDFNEEFWNPFDSSLEYSPGLALPVAVLSGRSTRHIDFVTNEQTVLANFGSRDFVGFTGSAPGTYYAVRIPKEQLLAAGDAILFHQALFDTAVPLASVVPVFAEATLAKGVVNADGSATIDLARPLDRVRNFVGQDDDFSVWNFNDPLGLGLRVRYGIAKGDIQNLFLVLRLPTTFPRGQPLFIGLDGGGATNDVPILGLSYTSPDGATFTQSTRFNFRFALALSRFPNFFDPSAARADATVAPTP
;
A
#
# COMPACT_ATOMS: atom_id res chain seq x y z
N MET A 1 24.34 0.03 57.32
CA MET A 1 25.41 -0.31 56.38
C MET A 1 24.76 -0.33 55.01
N ASN A 2 24.63 0.85 54.39
CA ASN A 2 25.54 1.35 53.36
C ASN A 2 25.72 0.35 52.22
N HIS A 3 24.88 0.45 51.19
CA HIS A 3 25.33 0.93 49.88
C HIS A 3 24.15 1.60 49.17
N THR A 4 24.29 2.92 49.03
CA THR A 4 23.62 3.78 48.06
C THR A 4 23.80 3.21 46.65
N ARG A 5 22.70 2.88 45.96
CA ARG A 5 22.64 2.85 44.50
C ARG A 5 21.88 4.09 44.04
N ILE A 6 22.49 4.75 43.06
CA ILE A 6 22.06 5.97 42.39
C ILE A 6 20.75 5.66 41.62
N PRO A 7 19.73 6.53 41.62
CA PRO A 7 18.56 6.35 40.78
C PRO A 7 18.93 6.71 39.33
N SER A 8 18.94 5.73 38.42
CA SER A 8 19.04 5.98 36.98
C SER A 8 17.64 6.27 36.41
N PRO A 9 17.44 7.38 35.66
CA PRO A 9 16.16 7.69 35.04
C PRO A 9 15.99 7.10 33.62
N LEU A 10 16.88 6.21 33.16
CA LEU A 10 16.96 5.80 31.74
C LEU A 10 16.30 4.47 31.36
N ARG A 11 15.52 3.82 32.25
CA ARG A 11 14.91 2.50 31.97
C ARG A 11 13.49 2.54 31.38
N LEU A 12 13.11 3.63 30.74
CA LEU A 12 11.76 3.84 30.21
C LEU A 12 11.78 4.27 28.75
N ALA A 13 12.41 3.48 27.87
CA ALA A 13 12.40 3.74 26.42
C ALA A 13 12.79 2.51 25.60
N LEU A 14 12.17 1.34 25.81
CA LEU A 14 12.26 0.27 24.81
C LEU A 14 10.99 -0.58 24.90
N LEU A 15 10.03 -0.25 24.05
CA LEU A 15 8.83 -1.07 23.85
C LEU A 15 8.99 -1.78 22.50
N THR A 16 9.51 -3.00 22.52
CA THR A 16 9.46 -3.91 21.37
C THR A 16 8.05 -4.48 21.26
N LEU A 17 7.14 -3.74 20.59
CA LEU A 17 5.92 -4.35 20.06
C LEU A 17 6.30 -5.17 18.82
N ALA A 18 6.63 -6.45 19.04
CA ALA A 18 6.63 -7.45 17.98
C ALA A 18 5.18 -7.81 17.61
N LEU A 19 4.47 -6.85 17.02
CA LEU A 19 3.33 -7.11 16.15
C LEU A 19 3.84 -6.86 14.73
N SER A 20 3.55 -7.78 13.82
CA SER A 20 3.80 -7.71 12.37
C SER A 20 4.15 -6.31 11.90
N SER A 21 5.42 -6.10 11.55
CA SER A 21 5.98 -4.83 11.10
C SER A 21 5.04 -4.19 10.06
N SER A 22 4.42 -3.07 10.44
CA SER A 22 3.67 -2.19 9.55
C SER A 22 4.62 -1.73 8.45
N ALA A 23 4.25 -1.78 7.18
CA ALA A 23 5.18 -1.49 6.11
C ALA A 23 4.64 -0.66 4.88
N LEU A 24 5.13 0.57 4.55
CA LEU A 24 5.04 1.59 3.39
C LEU A 24 6.07 1.82 2.17
N ALA A 25 5.85 1.43 0.93
CA ALA A 25 6.50 1.94 -0.28
C ALA A 25 5.42 2.69 -1.03
N GLY A 26 4.88 3.62 -0.30
CA GLY A 26 4.64 4.94 -0.80
C GLY A 26 5.09 5.84 0.34
N GLY A 27 6.24 5.58 0.97
CA GLY A 27 6.54 6.25 2.24
C GLY A 27 7.69 5.70 3.07
N ARG A 28 7.57 5.94 4.38
CA ARG A 28 8.56 5.65 5.43
C ARG A 28 8.04 4.60 6.41
N LEU A 29 8.84 3.59 6.72
CA LEU A 29 8.60 2.76 7.90
C LEU A 29 8.49 3.63 9.16
N GLU A 30 7.52 3.33 10.04
CA GLU A 30 7.11 4.25 11.10
C GLU A 30 7.50 3.75 12.51
N THR A 31 7.75 4.70 13.40
CA THR A 31 7.83 4.54 14.85
C THR A 31 7.10 5.69 15.53
N ILE A 32 7.25 5.83 16.84
CA ILE A 32 6.70 6.92 17.64
C ILE A 32 7.79 7.87 18.15
N ASP A 33 7.48 9.15 18.27
CA ASP A 33 8.30 10.19 18.90
C ASP A 33 7.57 10.78 20.11
N PHE A 34 8.13 10.60 21.30
CA PHE A 34 7.63 11.20 22.53
C PHE A 34 8.59 12.23 23.16
N THR A 35 9.54 12.76 22.39
CA THR A 35 10.59 13.69 22.86
C THR A 35 10.03 14.89 23.61
N GLU A 36 8.98 15.52 23.08
CA GLU A 36 8.39 16.72 23.68
C GLU A 36 7.65 16.43 25.00
N GLY A 37 7.24 15.17 25.23
CA GLY A 37 6.51 14.75 26.43
C GLY A 37 5.24 15.57 26.70
N ALA A 38 4.61 16.13 25.65
CA ALA A 38 3.44 16.98 25.79
C ALA A 38 2.29 16.18 26.45
N PRO A 39 1.52 16.75 27.39
CA PRO A 39 0.42 16.04 28.01
C PRO A 39 -0.64 15.60 26.99
N SER A 40 -1.05 14.34 27.06
CA SER A 40 -2.20 13.83 26.32
C SER A 40 -3.53 14.25 26.99
N PRO A 41 -4.67 14.25 26.27
CA PRO A 41 -5.99 14.38 26.88
C PRO A 41 -6.30 13.33 27.95
N ILE A 42 -5.65 12.15 27.92
CA ILE A 42 -5.76 11.15 28.99
C ILE A 42 -4.82 11.54 30.14
N PRO A 43 -5.32 11.78 31.37
CA PRO A 43 -4.49 12.19 32.49
C PRO A 43 -3.36 11.20 32.81
N GLY A 44 -2.13 11.71 32.88
CA GLY A 44 -0.93 10.91 33.16
C GLY A 44 -0.25 10.31 31.93
N GLN A 45 -0.88 10.41 30.76
CA GLN A 45 -0.30 9.99 29.48
C GLN A 45 0.32 11.19 28.74
N ILE A 46 1.18 10.89 27.77
CA ILE A 46 1.85 11.87 26.92
C ILE A 46 1.50 11.65 25.44
N VAL A 47 1.64 12.70 24.63
CA VAL A 47 1.51 12.62 23.18
C VAL A 47 2.73 11.93 22.60
N ALA A 48 2.49 10.95 21.73
CA ALA A 48 3.51 10.27 20.94
C ALA A 48 3.17 10.44 19.45
N LYS A 49 3.98 11.18 18.71
CA LYS A 49 3.77 11.44 17.27
C LYS A 49 4.21 10.22 16.46
N VAL A 50 3.47 9.84 15.43
CA VAL A 50 3.94 8.83 14.49
C VAL A 50 4.93 9.48 13.52
N ILE A 51 6.13 8.92 13.39
CA ILE A 51 7.22 9.46 12.59
C ILE A 51 7.89 8.36 11.77
N GLY A 52 8.54 8.72 10.66
CA GLY A 52 9.30 7.76 9.87
C GLY A 52 10.68 7.44 10.48
N ILE A 53 11.18 6.23 10.25
CA ILE A 53 12.52 5.78 10.64
C ILE A 53 13.51 5.87 9.48
N LYS A 54 14.79 6.08 9.80
CA LYS A 54 15.90 6.08 8.84
C LYS A 54 17.23 5.88 9.56
N TRP A 55 18.27 5.50 8.82
CA TRP A 55 19.63 5.50 9.35
C TRP A 55 20.19 6.92 9.50
N ASP A 56 20.99 7.12 10.55
CA ASP A 56 21.83 8.33 10.64
C ASP A 56 22.91 8.30 9.55
N THR A 57 23.18 9.45 8.94
CA THR A 57 24.19 9.57 7.88
C THR A 57 25.59 9.11 8.29
N ARG A 58 25.92 9.13 9.58
CA ARG A 58 27.18 8.63 10.14
C ARG A 58 27.25 7.09 10.11
N CYS A 59 26.11 6.41 10.04
CA CYS A 59 26.04 4.95 9.97
C CYS A 59 26.01 4.41 8.54
N VAL A 60 26.18 5.26 7.52
CA VAL A 60 26.34 4.83 6.13
C VAL A 60 27.84 4.78 5.78
N PRO A 61 28.36 3.63 5.31
CA PRO A 61 27.66 2.41 4.93
C PRO A 61 27.20 1.54 6.11
N ILE A 62 25.99 0.98 5.98
CA ILE A 62 25.39 0.05 6.94
C ILE A 62 26.10 -1.30 6.81
N GLN A 63 26.54 -1.84 7.94
CA GLN A 63 27.33 -3.07 7.99
C GLN A 63 26.46 -4.22 8.45
N TYR A 64 26.43 -5.30 7.66
CA TYR A 64 25.71 -6.53 7.97
C TYR A 64 26.66 -7.70 8.22
N ALA A 65 26.26 -8.57 9.15
CA ALA A 65 26.86 -9.87 9.39
C ALA A 65 26.00 -10.98 8.80
N MET A 66 26.60 -11.91 8.04
CA MET A 66 25.90 -13.11 7.58
C MET A 66 25.96 -14.19 8.66
N ASN A 67 24.81 -14.66 9.15
CA ASN A 67 24.76 -15.81 10.07
C ASN A 67 25.02 -17.12 9.32
N THR A 68 26.09 -17.82 9.70
CA THR A 68 26.52 -19.07 9.04
C THR A 68 26.21 -20.33 9.84
N THR A 69 25.40 -20.26 10.89
CA THR A 69 25.10 -21.43 11.76
C THR A 69 24.18 -22.47 11.10
N LEU A 70 23.50 -22.10 10.01
CA LEU A 70 22.76 -23.00 9.15
C LEU A 70 23.46 -23.07 7.79
N ASP A 71 24.34 -24.04 7.59
CA ASP A 71 25.01 -24.29 6.30
C ASP A 71 25.18 -25.81 6.08
N PRO A 72 24.61 -26.40 5.02
CA PRO A 72 23.78 -25.74 3.99
C PRO A 72 22.44 -25.23 4.54
N ILE A 73 21.81 -24.29 3.83
CA ILE A 73 20.54 -23.69 4.25
C ILE A 73 19.43 -24.76 4.19
N PRO A 74 18.65 -24.97 5.27
CA PRO A 74 17.54 -25.91 5.26
C PRO A 74 16.54 -25.65 4.11
N ASN A 75 15.95 -26.74 3.61
CA ASN A 75 14.95 -26.71 2.56
C ASN A 75 13.73 -27.52 3.04
N PRO A 76 12.56 -26.90 3.27
CA PRO A 76 11.36 -27.61 3.72
C PRO A 76 10.80 -28.58 2.67
N LEU A 77 11.17 -28.41 1.39
CA LEU A 77 10.71 -29.24 0.28
C LEU A 77 11.64 -30.41 -0.05
N GLY A 78 12.75 -30.58 0.69
CA GLY A 78 13.66 -31.70 0.46
C GLY A 78 15.11 -31.43 0.89
N PRO A 79 16.11 -32.01 0.21
CA PRO A 79 17.50 -31.74 0.51
C PRO A 79 17.86 -30.25 0.33
N PRO A 80 18.77 -29.69 1.15
CA PRO A 80 19.30 -28.35 0.96
C PRO A 80 19.80 -28.09 -0.46
N VAL A 81 19.43 -26.93 -1.02
CA VAL A 81 19.76 -26.55 -2.42
C VAL A 81 20.74 -25.37 -2.52
N ILE A 82 20.92 -24.60 -1.45
CA ILE A 82 21.86 -23.47 -1.39
C ILE A 82 22.76 -23.54 -0.14
N THR A 83 23.97 -22.99 -0.23
CA THR A 83 24.90 -22.79 0.90
C THR A 83 24.84 -21.35 1.41
N ALA A 84 25.36 -21.11 2.61
CA ALA A 84 25.48 -19.75 3.16
C ALA A 84 26.32 -18.82 2.26
N ALA A 85 27.32 -19.35 1.55
CA ALA A 85 28.12 -18.58 0.60
C ALA A 85 27.33 -18.15 -0.65
N GLN A 86 26.42 -19.00 -1.14
CA GLN A 86 25.52 -18.65 -2.24
C GLN A 86 24.49 -17.61 -1.80
N ALA A 87 23.92 -17.77 -0.60
CA ALA A 87 23.02 -16.78 0.00
C ALA A 87 23.70 -15.42 0.18
N ARG A 88 24.93 -15.38 0.74
CA ARG A 88 25.72 -14.14 0.86
C ARG A 88 25.91 -13.42 -0.49
N THR A 89 26.13 -14.19 -1.56
CA THR A 89 26.28 -13.61 -2.91
C THR A 89 24.96 -13.01 -3.38
N ALA A 90 23.83 -13.70 -3.18
CA ALA A 90 22.50 -13.21 -3.52
C ALA A 90 22.15 -11.93 -2.73
N PHE A 91 22.41 -11.93 -1.41
CA PHE A 91 22.20 -10.76 -0.57
C PHE A 91 23.05 -9.56 -1.02
N GLN A 92 24.33 -9.76 -1.33
CA GLN A 92 25.13 -8.65 -1.85
C GLN A 92 24.57 -8.12 -3.18
N GLN A 93 24.08 -8.98 -4.07
CA GLN A 93 23.45 -8.54 -5.33
C GLN A 93 22.16 -7.74 -5.10
N SER A 94 21.40 -8.06 -4.04
CA SER A 94 20.22 -7.29 -3.63
C SER A 94 20.61 -5.95 -3.00
N PHE A 95 21.62 -5.90 -2.13
CA PHE A 95 22.18 -4.62 -1.66
C PHE A 95 22.69 -3.77 -2.83
N ASP A 96 23.33 -4.38 -3.82
CA ASP A 96 23.81 -3.67 -5.00
C ASP A 96 22.68 -3.01 -5.80
N GLN A 97 21.42 -3.47 -5.70
CA GLN A 97 20.30 -2.73 -6.30
C GLN A 97 20.11 -1.36 -5.65
N TRP A 98 20.09 -1.33 -4.32
CA TRP A 98 19.93 -0.11 -3.51
C TRP A 98 21.18 0.78 -3.55
N ASN A 99 22.38 0.20 -3.48
CA ASN A 99 23.66 0.92 -3.49
C ASN A 99 23.94 1.62 -4.82
N ASN A 100 23.32 1.16 -5.92
CA ASN A 100 23.57 1.70 -7.26
C ASN A 100 22.56 2.78 -7.68
N ILE A 101 21.70 3.27 -6.77
CA ILE A 101 20.77 4.36 -7.03
C ILE A 101 21.56 5.68 -7.10
N PRO A 102 21.73 6.32 -8.27
CA PRO A 102 22.65 7.46 -8.40
C PRO A 102 22.23 8.71 -7.64
N THR A 103 20.98 8.78 -7.19
CA THR A 103 20.37 9.91 -6.48
C THR A 103 20.21 9.66 -4.98
N SER A 104 20.68 8.50 -4.50
CA SER A 104 20.67 8.11 -3.09
C SER A 104 22.09 7.82 -2.60
N PHE A 105 22.46 8.34 -1.43
CA PHE A 105 23.76 7.99 -0.82
C PHE A 105 23.72 6.69 -0.01
N ILE A 106 22.57 6.01 0.06
CA ILE A 106 22.42 4.79 0.87
C ILE A 106 23.38 3.71 0.40
N GLU A 107 24.07 3.08 1.34
CA GLU A 107 25.02 2.01 1.06
C GLU A 107 24.94 0.95 2.17
N SER A 108 24.75 -0.31 1.78
CA SER A 108 24.73 -1.47 2.66
C SER A 108 25.72 -2.53 2.17
N ARG A 109 26.37 -3.23 3.09
CA ARG A 109 27.38 -4.24 2.74
C ARG A 109 27.52 -5.34 3.78
N ILE A 110 27.86 -6.55 3.32
CA ILE A 110 28.16 -7.68 4.21
C ILE A 110 29.66 -7.68 4.54
N THR A 111 30.02 -7.18 5.71
CA THR A 111 31.43 -7.03 6.13
C THR A 111 31.97 -8.28 6.81
N THR A 112 31.13 -8.98 7.57
CA THR A 112 31.55 -10.09 8.44
C THR A 112 30.60 -11.30 8.37
N THR A 113 30.88 -12.31 9.18
CA THR A 113 30.01 -13.47 9.42
C THR A 113 29.83 -13.63 10.93
N THR A 114 28.64 -14.00 11.37
CA THR A 114 28.35 -14.32 12.76
C THR A 114 27.97 -15.79 12.94
N SER A 115 28.14 -16.30 14.17
CA SER A 115 27.77 -17.66 14.57
C SER A 115 26.70 -17.65 15.66
N ASN A 116 25.71 -16.77 15.55
CA ASN A 116 24.58 -16.68 16.46
C ASN A 116 23.63 -17.90 16.33
N PRO A 117 23.51 -18.78 17.34
CA PRO A 117 22.55 -19.90 17.29
C PRO A 117 21.12 -19.48 17.66
N GLY A 118 20.95 -18.26 18.19
CA GLY A 118 19.68 -17.70 18.64
C GLY A 118 18.81 -17.16 17.49
N THR A 119 17.72 -16.52 17.86
CA THR A 119 16.95 -15.67 16.94
C THR A 119 17.55 -14.27 16.91
N ARG A 120 17.06 -13.44 15.99
CA ARG A 120 17.26 -11.99 15.96
C ARG A 120 17.21 -11.32 17.35
N GLY A 121 17.99 -10.26 17.52
CA GLY A 121 18.23 -9.57 18.78
C GLY A 121 18.03 -8.06 18.70
N PHE A 122 18.28 -7.39 19.81
CA PHE A 122 18.77 -6.02 19.80
C PHE A 122 20.17 -6.13 20.40
N ASP A 123 21.16 -6.24 19.52
CA ASP A 123 22.56 -6.57 19.85
C ASP A 123 23.54 -5.78 18.98
N PHE A 124 23.05 -4.69 18.38
CA PHE A 124 23.79 -3.77 17.50
C PHE A 124 24.50 -4.45 16.32
N THR A 125 24.14 -5.71 16.03
CA THR A 125 24.66 -6.49 14.92
C THR A 125 23.57 -6.66 13.88
N ASN A 126 23.58 -5.86 12.81
CA ASN A 126 22.64 -6.06 11.71
C ASN A 126 22.86 -7.46 11.08
N GLU A 127 22.01 -8.44 11.40
CA GLU A 127 22.21 -9.84 11.05
C GLU A 127 21.35 -10.26 9.86
N LEU A 128 21.95 -10.94 8.88
CA LEU A 128 21.24 -11.69 7.84
C LEU A 128 21.14 -13.15 8.25
N THR A 129 19.94 -13.66 8.51
CA THR A 129 19.75 -14.95 9.17
C THR A 129 18.65 -15.82 8.58
N PHE A 130 18.85 -17.13 8.62
CA PHE A 130 17.81 -18.13 8.29
C PHE A 130 17.16 -18.71 9.56
N ARG A 131 17.35 -18.06 10.71
CA ARG A 131 16.74 -18.45 11.98
C ARG A 131 15.52 -17.59 12.24
N THR A 132 14.37 -18.23 12.36
CA THR A 132 13.11 -17.57 12.69
C THR A 132 12.56 -18.11 14.02
N PRO A 133 11.80 -17.31 14.78
CA PRO A 133 11.15 -17.79 15.99
C PRO A 133 10.07 -18.84 15.67
N PRO A 134 9.73 -19.75 16.61
CA PRO A 134 8.66 -20.73 16.42
C PRO A 134 7.33 -20.06 16.04
N GLY A 135 6.67 -20.59 14.99
CA GLY A 135 5.39 -20.07 14.51
C GLY A 135 5.51 -18.86 13.57
N PHE A 136 6.73 -18.49 13.15
CA PHE A 136 6.94 -17.48 12.12
C PHE A 136 6.35 -17.95 10.78
N GLY A 137 5.35 -17.21 10.27
CA GLY A 137 4.59 -17.59 9.08
C GLY A 137 4.88 -16.77 7.82
N ALA A 138 5.64 -15.67 7.92
CA ALA A 138 6.03 -14.87 6.76
C ALA A 138 7.20 -15.53 6.00
N ILE A 139 7.45 -15.09 4.76
CA ILE A 139 8.61 -15.53 3.97
C ILE A 139 9.90 -14.99 4.60
N ALA A 140 9.89 -13.69 4.92
CA ALA A 140 10.96 -13.01 5.64
C ALA A 140 10.39 -11.84 6.45
N SER A 141 11.27 -11.17 7.21
CA SER A 141 10.98 -9.88 7.83
C SER A 141 12.28 -9.16 8.16
N SER A 142 12.28 -7.84 8.01
CA SER A 142 13.36 -6.93 8.42
C SER A 142 12.95 -6.01 9.58
N PRO A 143 12.86 -6.56 10.80
CA PRO A 143 12.57 -5.76 11.98
C PRO A 143 13.68 -4.77 12.30
N SER A 144 13.30 -3.52 12.50
CA SER A 144 14.21 -2.45 12.93
C SER A 144 13.98 -2.08 14.39
N THR A 145 15.06 -1.85 15.12
CA THR A 145 15.05 -1.13 16.39
C THR A 145 15.40 0.33 16.11
N SER A 146 14.56 1.26 16.57
CA SER A 146 14.76 2.70 16.36
C SER A 146 14.55 3.50 17.64
N LEU A 147 15.11 4.70 17.68
CA LEU A 147 14.89 5.65 18.78
C LEU A 147 13.45 6.16 18.78
N ASN A 148 12.82 6.16 19.95
CA ASN A 148 11.48 6.73 20.12
C ASN A 148 11.48 8.13 20.77
N ALA A 149 12.67 8.64 21.06
CA ALA A 149 12.90 10.00 21.53
C ALA A 149 14.30 10.46 21.09
N ASP A 150 14.46 11.76 20.91
CA ASP A 150 15.77 12.36 20.71
C ASP A 150 16.71 12.00 21.86
N ALA A 151 17.93 11.60 21.52
CA ALA A 151 18.93 11.16 22.47
C ALA A 151 20.28 11.82 22.20
N VAL A 152 21.05 12.02 23.27
CA VAL A 152 22.48 12.34 23.15
C VAL A 152 23.23 11.11 23.66
N PHE A 153 23.92 10.44 22.75
CA PHE A 153 24.78 9.32 23.05
C PHE A 153 26.13 9.84 23.53
N GLU A 154 26.55 9.38 24.71
CA GLU A 154 27.81 9.72 25.35
C GLU A 154 28.80 8.55 25.20
N PRO A 155 30.12 8.80 25.07
CA PRO A 155 31.06 7.71 24.98
C PRO A 155 31.03 6.80 26.21
N GLY A 156 30.97 5.49 25.99
CA GLY A 156 30.83 4.51 27.07
C GLY A 156 29.37 4.15 27.40
N ASP A 157 28.38 4.71 26.69
CA ASP A 157 27.00 4.24 26.80
C ASP A 157 26.91 2.78 26.34
N ASP A 158 26.09 2.03 27.08
CA ASP A 158 25.74 0.60 26.95
C ASP A 158 24.20 0.59 26.88
N ILE A 159 23.70 0.75 25.65
CA ILE A 159 22.32 1.00 25.27
C ILE A 159 21.52 -0.31 25.30
N ASP A 160 22.08 -1.43 24.84
CA ASP A 160 21.40 -2.74 24.90
C ASP A 160 21.54 -3.44 26.26
N GLY A 161 22.52 -3.03 27.07
CA GLY A 161 22.73 -3.48 28.45
C GLY A 161 23.51 -4.78 28.57
N ASP A 162 24.27 -5.18 27.55
CA ASP A 162 25.03 -6.42 27.53
C ASP A 162 26.39 -6.32 28.27
N GLY A 163 26.87 -5.09 28.48
CA GLY A 163 28.07 -4.75 29.24
C GLY A 163 29.31 -4.41 28.42
N ASP A 164 29.23 -4.38 27.09
CA ASP A 164 30.16 -3.67 26.22
C ASP A 164 29.68 -2.21 25.99
N SER A 165 30.19 -1.50 24.98
CA SER A 165 29.80 -0.10 24.77
C SER A 165 29.45 0.20 23.32
N ASP A 166 28.17 0.41 23.08
CA ASP A 166 27.61 0.80 21.78
C ASP A 166 28.00 2.21 21.31
N VAL A 167 28.77 2.98 22.09
CA VAL A 167 29.09 4.39 21.77
C VAL A 167 30.56 4.68 22.01
N ALA A 168 31.29 4.91 20.92
CA ALA A 168 32.73 5.14 20.97
C ALA A 168 33.12 6.62 20.87
N ALA A 169 34.14 7.00 21.66
CA ALA A 169 34.78 8.31 21.56
C ALA A 169 35.68 8.41 20.31
N GLY A 170 35.62 9.54 19.61
CA GLY A 170 36.60 9.88 18.57
C GLY A 170 36.41 9.16 17.23
N ILE A 171 35.32 8.43 17.07
CA ILE A 171 34.84 8.01 15.74
C ILE A 171 33.88 9.04 15.15
N SER A 172 33.74 9.00 13.83
CA SER A 172 32.82 9.89 13.10
C SER A 172 31.83 9.12 12.23
N THR A 173 31.95 7.80 12.20
CA THR A 173 31.12 6.87 11.45
C THR A 173 30.88 5.62 12.27
N CYS A 174 29.69 5.03 12.18
CA CYS A 174 29.33 3.80 12.89
C CYS A 174 30.13 2.62 12.33
N ARG A 175 30.76 1.85 13.21
CA ARG A 175 31.60 0.69 12.88
C ARG A 175 31.96 -0.04 14.17
N ASP A 176 32.17 -1.34 14.06
CA ASP A 176 32.90 -2.17 15.01
C ASP A 176 34.32 -1.59 15.28
N VAL A 177 34.56 -1.04 16.47
CA VAL A 177 35.86 -0.43 16.84
C VAL A 177 36.75 -1.35 17.65
N ASP A 178 36.20 -2.32 18.36
CA ASP A 178 36.97 -3.19 19.27
C ASP A 178 37.01 -4.68 18.88
N GLY A 179 36.19 -5.09 17.92
CA GLY A 179 36.24 -6.38 17.22
C GLY A 179 35.41 -7.48 17.87
N ASP A 180 34.45 -7.16 18.74
CA ASP A 180 33.50 -8.12 19.30
C ASP A 180 32.30 -8.42 18.39
N GLY A 181 31.99 -7.51 17.46
CA GLY A 181 31.14 -7.74 16.30
C GLY A 181 29.88 -6.88 16.23
N ASP A 182 29.59 -6.10 17.27
CA ASP A 182 28.53 -5.11 17.28
C ASP A 182 28.98 -3.82 16.53
N ILE A 183 28.14 -2.79 16.51
CA ILE A 183 28.44 -1.53 15.82
C ILE A 183 28.38 -0.39 16.83
N GLU A 184 29.54 0.23 17.08
CA GLU A 184 29.56 1.41 17.93
C GLU A 184 29.21 2.68 17.16
N PHE A 185 28.32 3.47 17.77
CA PHE A 185 27.83 4.74 17.29
C PHE A 185 28.79 5.87 17.68
N PRO A 186 29.00 6.88 16.81
CA PRO A 186 29.65 8.11 17.21
C PRO A 186 28.85 8.83 18.29
N ALA A 187 29.50 9.23 19.39
CA ALA A 187 28.87 10.08 20.39
C ALA A 187 28.29 11.37 19.76
N GLY A 188 27.13 11.80 20.25
CA GLY A 188 26.44 12.98 19.78
C GLY A 188 24.92 12.85 19.81
N PHE A 189 24.25 13.84 19.23
CA PHE A 189 22.80 13.89 19.14
C PHE A 189 22.28 12.98 18.02
N TYR A 190 21.18 12.29 18.30
CA TYR A 190 20.41 11.47 17.36
C TYR A 190 18.93 11.79 17.53
N GLU A 191 18.23 11.97 16.41
CA GLU A 191 16.79 12.25 16.40
C GLU A 191 15.98 10.98 16.67
N ALA A 192 14.78 11.13 17.22
CA ALA A 192 13.78 10.07 17.19
C ALA A 192 13.57 9.57 15.75
N GLY A 193 13.37 8.26 15.59
CA GLY A 193 13.32 7.57 14.30
C GLY A 193 14.68 7.12 13.77
N THR A 194 15.80 7.44 14.43
CA THR A 194 17.10 6.87 14.05
C THR A 194 17.08 5.35 14.24
N ILE A 195 17.34 4.59 13.18
CA ILE A 195 17.54 3.14 13.24
C ILE A 195 18.87 2.86 13.95
N LEU A 196 18.83 1.98 14.95
CA LEU A 196 19.99 1.54 15.72
C LEU A 196 20.47 0.15 15.30
N ASP A 197 19.50 -0.71 14.98
CA ASP A 197 19.75 -2.11 14.65
C ASP A 197 18.67 -2.61 13.69
N ASN A 198 19.04 -3.48 12.76
CA ASN A 198 18.17 -4.08 11.78
C ASN A 198 18.63 -5.49 11.41
N ASP A 199 17.90 -6.47 11.90
CA ASP A 199 18.04 -7.86 11.49
C ASP A 199 17.14 -8.15 10.29
N VAL A 200 17.56 -9.10 9.44
CA VAL A 200 16.74 -9.65 8.37
C VAL A 200 16.70 -11.17 8.50
N GLN A 201 15.52 -11.71 8.75
CA GLN A 201 15.31 -13.13 8.96
C GLN A 201 14.51 -13.76 7.82
N PHE A 202 14.95 -14.91 7.32
CA PHE A 202 14.37 -15.66 6.21
C PHE A 202 13.86 -17.02 6.69
N ASN A 203 12.60 -17.33 6.38
CA ASN A 203 11.91 -18.48 6.96
C ASN A 203 12.21 -19.79 6.24
N VAL A 204 13.01 -20.64 6.88
CA VAL A 204 13.30 -22.02 6.42
C VAL A 204 12.76 -23.08 7.36
N ASP A 205 11.77 -22.72 8.19
CA ASP A 205 11.13 -23.66 9.10
C ASP A 205 10.60 -24.90 8.34
N PRO A 206 10.85 -26.13 8.80
CA PRO A 206 10.43 -27.33 8.08
C PRO A 206 8.91 -27.51 7.92
N ALA A 207 8.10 -26.87 8.76
CA ALA A 207 6.64 -27.01 8.74
C ALA A 207 5.94 -25.89 7.97
N LEU A 208 6.46 -24.66 8.05
CA LEU A 208 5.82 -23.46 7.49
C LEU A 208 6.76 -22.56 6.68
N GLY A 209 8.02 -22.94 6.50
CA GLY A 209 9.01 -22.15 5.78
C GLY A 209 9.03 -22.39 4.28
N PHE A 210 10.02 -21.78 3.65
CA PHE A 210 10.18 -21.73 2.19
C PHE A 210 11.50 -22.32 1.74
N ARG A 211 11.50 -22.92 0.55
CA ARG A 211 12.71 -23.26 -0.19
C ARG A 211 13.21 -22.01 -0.91
N PHE A 212 14.39 -21.52 -0.53
CA PHE A 212 15.01 -20.41 -1.22
C PHE A 212 15.84 -20.86 -2.43
N THR A 213 15.68 -20.15 -3.55
CA THR A 213 16.49 -20.31 -4.77
C THR A 213 17.30 -19.05 -5.06
N VAL A 214 18.39 -19.17 -5.83
CA VAL A 214 19.30 -18.03 -6.11
C VAL A 214 19.69 -17.90 -7.58
N ARG A 215 19.32 -18.88 -8.43
CA ARG A 215 19.67 -18.90 -9.86
C ARG A 215 18.40 -18.92 -10.68
N ASP A 216 18.43 -18.27 -11.84
CA ASP A 216 17.25 -18.10 -12.70
C ASP A 216 16.60 -19.41 -13.11
N GLN A 217 17.41 -20.45 -13.36
CA GLN A 217 16.89 -21.76 -13.73
C GLN A 217 16.31 -22.57 -12.57
N ASP A 218 16.49 -22.12 -11.32
CA ASP A 218 15.96 -22.79 -10.14
C ASP A 218 14.62 -22.16 -9.67
N ILE A 219 14.24 -20.99 -10.18
CA ILE A 219 12.91 -20.40 -9.93
C ILE A 219 11.86 -21.28 -10.64
N ASP A 220 10.84 -21.72 -9.91
CA ASP A 220 9.74 -22.55 -10.38
C ASP A 220 8.39 -22.06 -9.83
N ASP A 221 7.31 -22.78 -10.13
CA ASP A 221 5.92 -22.44 -9.78
C ASP A 221 5.43 -23.16 -8.51
N GLU A 222 6.36 -23.63 -7.67
CA GLU A 222 6.03 -24.29 -6.40
C GLU A 222 5.76 -23.24 -5.32
N ILE A 223 4.57 -23.24 -4.75
CA ILE A 223 4.07 -22.18 -3.84
C ILE A 223 4.96 -21.97 -2.59
N PHE A 224 5.67 -23.01 -2.14
CA PHE A 224 6.63 -22.94 -1.02
C PHE A 224 8.09 -22.83 -1.47
N SER A 225 8.32 -22.43 -2.71
CA SER A 225 9.62 -22.03 -3.24
C SER A 225 9.59 -20.54 -3.51
N VAL A 226 10.71 -19.85 -3.26
CA VAL A 226 10.81 -18.43 -3.54
C VAL A 226 12.24 -18.04 -3.95
N ASP A 227 12.35 -17.06 -4.82
CA ASP A 227 13.63 -16.43 -5.15
C ASP A 227 14.16 -15.57 -4.00
N LEU A 228 15.31 -15.97 -3.44
CA LEU A 228 15.95 -15.27 -2.33
C LEU A 228 16.29 -13.82 -2.69
N ARG A 229 16.67 -13.53 -3.94
CA ARG A 229 17.04 -12.18 -4.34
C ARG A 229 15.83 -11.25 -4.34
N THR A 230 14.67 -11.75 -4.71
CA THR A 230 13.41 -10.99 -4.73
C THR A 230 13.03 -10.59 -3.32
N VAL A 231 12.93 -11.57 -2.42
CA VAL A 231 12.62 -11.34 -1.01
C VAL A 231 13.68 -10.45 -0.37
N ALA A 232 14.97 -10.72 -0.58
CA ALA A 232 16.02 -9.91 0.03
C ALA A 232 16.02 -8.45 -0.47
N THR A 233 15.73 -8.21 -1.75
CA THR A 233 15.64 -6.84 -2.28
C THR A 233 14.51 -6.07 -1.60
N HIS A 234 13.36 -6.72 -1.42
CA HIS A 234 12.22 -6.20 -0.65
C HIS A 234 12.59 -5.92 0.82
N GLU A 235 13.11 -6.92 1.54
CA GLU A 235 13.47 -6.76 2.95
C GLU A 235 14.53 -5.68 3.17
N PHE A 236 15.44 -5.47 2.21
CA PHE A 236 16.43 -4.39 2.30
C PHE A 236 15.84 -3.00 2.08
N GLY A 237 14.66 -2.88 1.46
CA GLY A 237 13.88 -1.64 1.51
C GLY A 237 13.46 -1.32 2.94
N HIS A 238 12.91 -2.31 3.66
CA HIS A 238 12.60 -2.19 5.11
C HIS A 238 13.82 -1.84 5.95
N SER A 239 14.94 -2.51 5.69
CA SER A 239 16.21 -2.21 6.36
C SER A 239 16.61 -0.75 6.28
N ILE A 240 16.29 -0.04 5.19
CA ILE A 240 16.66 1.37 5.00
C ILE A 240 15.50 2.33 5.35
N GLY A 241 14.42 1.84 5.96
CA GLY A 241 13.28 2.64 6.37
C GLY A 241 12.23 2.87 5.28
N LEU A 242 12.29 2.15 4.16
CA LEU A 242 11.17 2.06 3.22
C LEU A 242 10.24 0.98 3.66
N SER A 243 8.98 1.24 3.56
CA SER A 243 7.93 0.30 3.83
C SER A 243 7.36 -0.55 2.62
N HIS A 244 6.16 -1.18 2.65
CA HIS A 244 5.29 -1.67 1.53
C HIS A 244 4.29 -0.77 0.77
N THR A 245 4.23 -0.93 -0.54
CA THR A 245 3.36 -0.15 -1.45
C THR A 245 1.98 -0.77 -1.61
N SER A 246 1.02 0.01 -2.12
CA SER A 246 -0.21 -0.52 -2.73
C SER A 246 -0.06 -0.72 -4.24
N ILE A 247 1.08 -0.40 -4.86
CA ILE A 247 1.31 -0.60 -6.31
C ILE A 247 1.55 -2.09 -6.58
N ASN A 248 0.47 -2.83 -6.74
CA ASN A 248 0.47 -4.25 -7.09
C ASN A 248 0.51 -4.52 -8.60
N GLN A 249 0.37 -3.47 -9.40
CA GLN A 249 0.42 -3.49 -10.86
C GLN A 249 1.07 -2.18 -11.34
N LEU A 250 2.23 -2.29 -12.00
CA LEU A 250 3.00 -1.13 -12.45
C LEU A 250 2.31 -0.35 -13.57
N SER A 251 1.57 -1.02 -14.45
CA SER A 251 0.85 -0.34 -15.52
C SER A 251 -0.26 -1.18 -16.15
N ALA A 252 -1.02 -0.56 -17.05
CA ALA A 252 -1.95 -1.27 -17.93
C ALA A 252 -1.30 -2.29 -18.90
N ARG A 253 0.03 -2.48 -18.85
CA ARG A 253 0.78 -3.41 -19.69
C ARG A 253 1.75 -4.29 -18.91
N ASP A 254 1.95 -4.01 -17.64
CA ASP A 254 2.84 -4.75 -16.76
C ASP A 254 2.10 -5.07 -15.47
N GLY A 255 1.87 -6.37 -15.27
CA GLY A 255 1.10 -6.88 -14.14
C GLY A 255 1.88 -6.88 -12.85
N THR A 256 3.23 -6.86 -12.91
CA THR A 256 4.04 -6.97 -11.70
C THR A 256 3.79 -5.80 -10.76
N GLY A 257 3.92 -6.04 -9.46
CA GLY A 257 3.92 -4.98 -8.44
C GLY A 257 5.29 -4.31 -8.31
N ALA A 258 5.35 -3.19 -7.60
CA ALA A 258 6.63 -2.63 -7.19
C ALA A 258 7.37 -3.58 -6.23
N THR A 259 8.69 -3.43 -6.10
CA THR A 259 9.53 -4.32 -5.28
C THR A 259 9.00 -4.42 -3.86
N MET A 260 8.54 -3.29 -3.34
CA MET A 260 8.04 -3.20 -1.99
C MET A 260 6.53 -3.52 -1.89
N PHE A 261 5.87 -4.10 -2.89
CA PHE A 261 4.52 -4.63 -2.71
C PHE A 261 4.59 -5.83 -1.73
N PRO A 262 3.71 -5.94 -0.71
CA PRO A 262 3.90 -6.90 0.40
C PRO A 262 3.72 -8.36 0.01
N PHE A 263 3.12 -8.62 -1.15
CA PHE A 263 2.81 -9.97 -1.57
C PHE A 263 3.68 -10.40 -2.74
N ILE A 264 4.37 -11.52 -2.57
CA ILE A 264 5.16 -12.17 -3.61
C ILE A 264 4.36 -13.37 -4.11
N ASP A 265 4.02 -13.38 -5.39
CA ASP A 265 3.38 -14.52 -6.04
C ASP A 265 4.43 -15.60 -6.36
N THR A 266 4.63 -16.50 -5.41
CA THR A 266 5.55 -17.65 -5.52
C THR A 266 5.13 -18.69 -6.57
N GLY A 267 3.94 -18.56 -7.15
CA GLY A 267 3.49 -19.36 -8.28
C GLY A 267 3.86 -18.75 -9.65
N ASP A 268 4.35 -17.51 -9.67
CA ASP A 268 4.66 -16.78 -10.89
C ASP A 268 6.15 -16.44 -11.02
N VAL A 269 6.88 -17.38 -11.63
CA VAL A 269 8.32 -17.27 -11.98
C VAL A 269 8.71 -15.92 -12.61
N VAL A 270 7.81 -15.28 -13.37
CA VAL A 270 8.10 -13.99 -13.98
C VAL A 270 8.00 -12.88 -12.95
N ALA A 271 6.90 -12.81 -12.18
CA ALA A 271 6.73 -11.81 -11.14
C ALA A 271 7.84 -11.91 -10.08
N GLU A 272 8.18 -13.12 -9.64
CA GLU A 272 9.30 -13.32 -8.72
C GLU A 272 10.60 -12.76 -9.30
N ARG A 273 10.93 -13.09 -10.55
CA ARG A 273 12.18 -12.63 -11.16
C ARG A 273 12.26 -11.11 -11.29
N GLU A 274 11.16 -10.46 -11.66
CA GLU A 274 11.14 -9.00 -11.82
C GLU A 274 11.27 -8.28 -10.47
N GLY A 275 10.79 -8.84 -9.36
CA GLY A 275 10.98 -8.25 -8.02
C GLY A 275 12.43 -8.25 -7.50
N ARG A 276 13.41 -8.65 -8.32
CA ARG A 276 14.84 -8.45 -8.06
C ARG A 276 15.35 -7.06 -8.40
N SER A 277 14.62 -6.31 -9.23
CA SER A 277 14.91 -4.92 -9.55
C SER A 277 14.08 -3.99 -8.68
N LEU A 278 14.50 -2.72 -8.63
CA LEU A 278 13.77 -1.62 -8.01
C LEU A 278 12.93 -0.90 -9.06
N GLU A 279 11.71 -0.55 -8.68
CA GLU A 279 10.82 0.25 -9.50
C GLU A 279 10.94 1.74 -9.18
N GLU A 280 10.34 2.61 -10.00
CA GLU A 280 10.52 4.07 -9.85
C GLU A 280 10.04 4.56 -8.47
N ASP A 281 9.04 3.92 -7.86
CA ASP A 281 8.57 4.21 -6.51
C ASP A 281 9.68 4.01 -5.48
N ASP A 282 10.33 2.85 -5.53
CA ASP A 282 11.42 2.45 -4.64
C ASP A 282 12.63 3.40 -4.79
N LEU A 283 12.98 3.70 -6.05
CA LEU A 283 14.07 4.62 -6.39
C LEU A 283 13.81 6.04 -5.88
N ALA A 284 12.58 6.53 -6.06
CA ALA A 284 12.19 7.88 -5.66
C ALA A 284 12.21 8.05 -4.14
N TRP A 285 11.66 7.08 -3.41
CA TRP A 285 11.63 7.12 -1.95
C TRP A 285 13.02 6.94 -1.33
N ALA A 286 13.83 5.98 -1.79
CA ALA A 286 15.21 5.85 -1.32
C ALA A 286 16.00 7.15 -1.54
N SER A 287 15.87 7.75 -2.72
CA SER A 287 16.53 9.02 -3.05
C SER A 287 16.00 10.21 -2.25
N TYR A 288 14.73 10.18 -1.82
CA TYR A 288 14.15 11.22 -0.97
C TYR A 288 14.59 11.10 0.49
N LEU A 289 14.76 9.87 1.00
CA LEU A 289 15.25 9.63 2.37
C LEU A 289 16.74 9.88 2.51
N TYR A 290 17.52 9.49 1.51
CA TYR A 290 18.97 9.61 1.50
C TYR A 290 19.46 10.47 0.33
N PRO A 291 19.08 11.76 0.26
CA PRO A 291 19.28 12.58 -0.93
C PRO A 291 20.75 12.87 -1.22
N GLU A 292 21.22 12.34 -2.34
CA GLU A 292 22.57 12.56 -2.82
C GLU A 292 22.81 14.04 -3.17
N GLY A 293 24.00 14.54 -2.86
CA GLY A 293 24.38 15.94 -2.98
C GLY A 293 23.74 16.91 -1.98
N SER A 294 23.09 16.42 -0.92
CA SER A 294 22.53 17.24 0.16
C SER A 294 23.61 17.83 1.10
N ALA A 295 24.82 17.28 1.11
CA ALA A 295 25.95 17.78 1.89
C ALA A 295 27.18 18.15 1.02
N ARG A 296 28.17 18.83 1.63
CA ARG A 296 29.45 19.17 0.98
C ARG A 296 30.53 18.11 1.17
N SER A 297 30.37 17.23 2.15
CA SER A 297 31.29 16.15 2.52
C SER A 297 30.53 15.02 3.20
N GLY A 298 31.18 13.86 3.37
CA GLY A 298 30.56 12.66 3.94
C GLY A 298 29.75 11.88 2.90
N PRO A 299 29.01 10.85 3.34
CA PRO A 299 28.17 10.06 2.44
C PRO A 299 27.22 10.88 1.56
N PRO A 300 26.50 11.91 2.07
CA PRO A 300 25.52 12.66 1.26
C PRO A 300 26.12 13.67 0.26
N ALA A 301 27.43 13.65 0.05
CA ALA A 301 28.11 14.56 -0.86
C ALA A 301 28.44 13.86 -2.17
N LEU A 302 28.11 14.54 -3.28
CA LEU A 302 28.28 13.99 -4.62
C LEU A 302 29.63 13.31 -4.82
N GLN A 303 29.58 12.00 -5.02
CA GLN A 303 30.70 11.19 -5.48
C GLN A 303 30.69 11.07 -7.00
N ARG A 304 31.56 10.21 -7.53
CA ARG A 304 31.71 10.04 -8.97
C ARG A 304 30.65 9.08 -9.50
N GLY A 305 29.72 9.61 -10.28
CA GLY A 305 28.64 8.83 -10.91
C GLY A 305 27.26 9.28 -10.41
N ASP A 306 27.27 9.82 -9.21
CA ASP A 306 26.14 10.38 -8.47
C ASP A 306 25.50 11.57 -9.17
N ARG A 307 24.24 11.80 -8.84
CA ARG A 307 23.42 12.91 -9.30
C ARG A 307 22.68 13.48 -8.10
N ARG A 308 22.52 14.81 -8.05
CA ARG A 308 21.75 15.41 -6.95
C ARG A 308 20.31 14.95 -7.06
N PHE A 309 19.68 14.60 -5.95
CA PHE A 309 18.24 14.34 -5.90
C PHE A 309 17.45 15.48 -6.59
N THR A 310 17.79 16.73 -6.27
CA THR A 310 17.12 17.93 -6.80
C THR A 310 17.36 18.20 -8.30
N ASP A 311 18.31 17.52 -8.94
CA ASP A 311 18.52 17.62 -10.39
C ASP A 311 17.62 16.66 -11.18
N GLU A 312 17.13 15.58 -10.54
CA GLU A 312 16.34 14.53 -11.17
C GLU A 312 14.86 14.56 -10.72
N TYR A 313 14.62 14.73 -9.42
CA TYR A 313 13.30 14.66 -8.78
C TYR A 313 12.74 16.03 -8.40
N GLY A 314 11.43 16.18 -8.54
CA GLY A 314 10.61 17.21 -7.89
C GLY A 314 9.68 16.57 -6.87
N LEU A 315 8.78 17.38 -6.29
CA LEU A 315 7.80 16.91 -5.31
C LEU A 315 6.38 17.27 -5.76
N ILE A 316 5.41 16.39 -5.51
CA ILE A 316 3.98 16.73 -5.51
C ILE A 316 3.52 16.78 -4.07
N GLU A 317 2.90 17.89 -3.66
CA GLU A 317 2.47 18.14 -2.28
C GLU A 317 0.99 18.56 -2.27
N GLY A 318 0.24 18.03 -1.32
CA GLY A 318 -1.18 18.32 -1.15
C GLY A 318 -1.72 17.84 0.18
N ASN A 319 -3.04 17.89 0.31
CA ASN A 319 -3.77 17.43 1.48
C ASN A 319 -5.06 16.70 1.07
N VAL A 320 -5.36 15.59 1.74
CA VAL A 320 -6.60 14.83 1.56
C VAL A 320 -7.58 15.16 2.68
N ARG A 321 -8.83 15.46 2.31
CA ARG A 321 -9.92 15.69 3.27
C ARG A 321 -11.13 14.84 2.93
N HIS A 322 -11.83 14.40 3.97
CA HIS A 322 -13.07 13.66 3.84
C HIS A 322 -14.19 14.63 3.45
N GLY A 323 -14.83 14.48 2.30
CA GLY A 323 -15.81 15.49 1.85
C GLY A 323 -17.08 15.58 2.70
N VAL A 324 -17.53 14.47 3.29
CA VAL A 324 -18.70 14.46 4.18
C VAL A 324 -18.41 15.07 5.56
N TYR A 325 -17.32 14.67 6.20
CA TYR A 325 -16.97 15.10 7.56
C TYR A 325 -16.15 16.40 7.59
N ASP A 326 -15.57 16.81 6.46
CA ASP A 326 -14.57 17.88 6.35
C ASP A 326 -13.35 17.66 7.27
N GLU A 327 -13.02 16.40 7.53
CA GLU A 327 -11.90 15.98 8.38
C GLU A 327 -10.66 15.67 7.54
N PRO A 328 -9.44 15.78 8.08
CA PRO A 328 -8.25 15.25 7.42
C PRO A 328 -8.33 13.72 7.30
N VAL A 329 -7.87 13.18 6.16
CA VAL A 329 -7.77 11.73 5.96
C VAL A 329 -6.33 11.28 6.20
N ALA A 330 -6.13 10.40 7.18
CA ALA A 330 -4.87 9.68 7.37
C ALA A 330 -4.94 8.33 6.66
N GLY A 331 -3.88 7.97 5.94
CA GLY A 331 -3.71 6.68 5.29
C GLY A 331 -4.16 6.58 3.84
N ALA A 332 -4.74 7.61 3.24
CA ALA A 332 -5.17 7.51 1.84
C ALA A 332 -3.96 7.27 0.94
N HIS A 333 -4.05 6.30 0.05
CA HIS A 333 -3.02 6.06 -0.96
C HIS A 333 -3.15 7.13 -2.04
N VAL A 334 -2.08 7.89 -2.26
CA VAL A 334 -2.02 8.95 -3.27
C VAL A 334 -0.96 8.57 -4.28
N TYR A 335 -1.31 8.45 -5.56
CA TYR A 335 -0.38 7.91 -6.56
C TYR A 335 -0.28 8.79 -7.80
N GLY A 336 0.89 8.75 -8.44
CA GLY A 336 1.20 9.49 -9.65
C GLY A 336 1.29 8.57 -10.86
N VAL A 337 0.49 8.84 -11.89
CA VAL A 337 0.46 8.10 -13.15
C VAL A 337 0.97 8.99 -14.28
N THR A 338 1.81 8.46 -15.18
CA THR A 338 2.25 9.25 -16.34
C THR A 338 1.07 9.63 -17.23
N ALA A 339 0.91 10.92 -17.55
CA ALA A 339 -0.28 11.44 -18.23
C ALA A 339 -0.54 10.84 -19.65
N PHE A 340 0.48 10.23 -20.26
CA PHE A 340 0.39 9.60 -21.59
C PHE A 340 0.67 8.10 -21.60
N GLY A 341 1.23 7.54 -20.52
CA GLY A 341 1.70 6.16 -20.46
C GLY A 341 0.81 5.24 -19.62
N GLN A 342 0.00 5.80 -18.70
CA GLN A 342 -0.77 5.03 -17.72
C GLN A 342 0.10 4.06 -16.89
N GLU A 343 1.36 4.44 -16.67
CA GLU A 343 2.29 3.77 -15.78
C GLU A 343 2.24 4.48 -14.44
N THR A 344 1.91 3.72 -13.39
CA THR A 344 1.99 4.18 -12.01
C THR A 344 3.45 4.26 -11.65
N THR A 345 3.90 5.45 -11.27
CA THR A 345 5.34 5.72 -11.13
C THR A 345 5.77 5.77 -9.68
N VAL A 346 5.03 6.50 -8.84
CA VAL A 346 5.33 6.65 -7.42
C VAL A 346 4.02 6.88 -6.67
N SER A 347 3.96 6.45 -5.42
CA SER A 347 2.85 6.69 -4.50
C SER A 347 3.30 7.27 -3.16
N ALA A 348 2.34 7.78 -2.40
CA ALA A 348 2.47 8.29 -1.05
C ALA A 348 1.27 7.85 -0.20
N TYR A 349 1.37 7.98 1.12
CA TYR A 349 0.21 7.92 2.01
C TYR A 349 -0.04 9.27 2.67
N SER A 350 -1.31 9.63 2.85
CA SER A 350 -1.70 10.90 3.45
C SER A 350 -1.68 10.89 4.97
N GLY A 351 -1.47 12.08 5.52
CA GLY A 351 -1.73 12.41 6.91
C GLY A 351 -0.53 12.28 7.84
N THR A 352 -0.67 12.98 8.96
CA THR A 352 0.22 12.88 10.11
C THR A 352 -0.62 12.50 11.31
N THR A 353 -0.12 11.55 12.10
CA THR A 353 -0.89 10.98 13.20
C THR A 353 -0.13 11.03 14.52
N GLN A 354 -0.88 10.89 15.61
CA GLN A 354 -0.33 10.79 16.95
C GLN A 354 -1.19 9.87 17.82
N LEU A 355 -0.60 9.41 18.91
CA LEU A 355 -1.18 8.49 19.88
C LEU A 355 -1.01 9.05 21.29
N SER A 356 -1.77 8.48 22.22
CA SER A 356 -1.59 8.72 23.65
C SER A 356 -0.79 7.57 24.25
N LEU A 357 0.42 7.86 24.72
CA LEU A 357 1.34 6.89 25.33
C LEU A 357 1.21 6.95 26.85
N ASP A 358 0.93 5.82 27.49
CA ASP A 358 1.12 5.66 28.92
C ASP A 358 2.60 5.41 29.22
N PRO A 359 3.34 6.35 29.83
CA PRO A 359 4.76 6.15 30.09
C PRO A 359 5.01 5.02 31.10
N ALA A 360 4.05 4.69 31.97
CA ALA A 360 4.24 3.66 32.99
C ALA A 360 4.15 2.24 32.42
N THR A 361 3.29 2.02 31.42
CA THR A 361 3.05 0.69 30.83
C THR A 361 3.62 0.55 29.41
N GLY A 362 3.87 1.66 28.74
CA GLY A 362 4.18 1.71 27.31
C GLY A 362 2.95 1.56 26.40
N GLU A 363 1.74 1.48 26.95
CA GLU A 363 0.53 1.28 26.14
C GLU A 363 0.23 2.50 25.27
N LEU A 364 -0.09 2.24 23.99
CA LEU A 364 -0.53 3.23 23.02
C LEU A 364 -2.06 3.21 22.93
N ASN A 365 -2.67 4.39 23.04
CA ASN A 365 -4.12 4.56 23.09
C ASN A 365 -4.62 5.50 21.98
N LEU A 366 -5.71 5.08 21.34
CA LEU A 366 -6.54 5.91 20.47
C LEU A 366 -7.60 6.65 21.30
N ILE A 367 -7.84 7.91 20.95
CA ILE A 367 -8.76 8.80 21.68
C ILE A 367 -9.94 9.19 20.76
N SER A 368 -9.66 9.87 19.66
CA SER A 368 -10.65 10.34 18.69
C SER A 368 -9.96 10.79 17.38
N PRO A 369 -10.69 10.87 16.25
CA PRO A 369 -10.13 11.37 15.00
C PRO A 369 -9.47 12.75 15.15
N GLU A 370 -10.09 13.68 15.88
CA GLU A 370 -9.60 15.06 16.03
C GLU A 370 -8.31 15.17 16.84
N PHE A 371 -8.03 14.18 17.71
CA PHE A 371 -6.77 14.12 18.44
C PHE A 371 -5.71 13.32 17.68
N ASN A 372 -6.09 12.17 17.12
CA ASN A 372 -5.16 11.22 16.56
C ASN A 372 -4.73 11.55 15.12
N ILE A 373 -5.56 12.27 14.36
CA ILE A 373 -5.28 12.69 12.99
C ILE A 373 -5.03 14.20 12.98
N ILE A 374 -3.77 14.58 12.76
CA ILE A 374 -3.32 15.98 12.86
C ILE A 374 -3.63 16.74 11.56
N ASP A 375 -3.29 16.14 10.43
CA ASP A 375 -3.61 16.65 9.09
C ASP A 375 -3.71 15.49 8.08
N GLY A 376 -4.07 15.80 6.83
CA GLY A 376 -4.16 14.85 5.71
C GLY A 376 -3.06 15.09 4.67
N ARG A 377 -1.92 15.66 5.07
CA ARG A 377 -0.89 16.09 4.13
C ARG A 377 -0.14 14.90 3.55
N TYR A 378 0.28 15.03 2.29
CA TYR A 378 1.11 14.01 1.66
C TYR A 378 2.23 14.66 0.84
N THR A 379 3.24 13.87 0.48
CA THR A 379 4.33 14.27 -0.41
C THR A 379 4.76 13.09 -1.25
N ILE A 380 4.77 13.24 -2.58
CA ILE A 380 5.26 12.24 -3.52
C ILE A 380 6.58 12.75 -4.12
N PRO A 381 7.74 12.11 -3.86
CA PRO A 381 8.95 12.36 -4.62
C PRO A 381 8.80 11.77 -6.02
N ILE A 382 8.98 12.55 -7.09
CA ILE A 382 8.73 12.04 -8.44
C ILE A 382 9.62 12.75 -9.46
N ARG A 383 10.04 12.04 -10.51
CA ARG A 383 10.85 12.65 -11.58
C ARG A 383 10.10 13.79 -12.25
N ARG A 384 10.85 14.66 -12.93
CA ARG A 384 10.24 15.67 -13.80
C ARG A 384 9.37 15.00 -14.87
N GLY A 385 8.20 15.56 -15.11
CA GLY A 385 7.25 14.97 -16.05
C GLY A 385 5.88 15.62 -15.98
N LEU A 386 4.94 14.97 -16.66
CA LEU A 386 3.53 15.34 -16.63
C LEU A 386 2.75 14.13 -16.14
N TYR A 387 2.00 14.31 -15.06
CA TYR A 387 1.34 13.22 -14.35
C TYR A 387 -0.14 13.51 -14.17
N THR A 388 -0.97 12.48 -14.10
CA THR A 388 -2.26 12.54 -13.42
C THR A 388 -2.04 12.00 -12.00
N VAL A 389 -2.66 12.63 -11.01
CA VAL A 389 -2.53 12.21 -9.61
C VAL A 389 -3.87 11.65 -9.18
N GLY A 390 -3.88 10.47 -8.58
CA GLY A 390 -5.09 9.85 -8.06
C GLY A 390 -5.00 9.57 -6.56
N ILE A 391 -6.15 9.26 -5.97
CA ILE A 391 -6.28 8.74 -4.62
C ILE A 391 -7.06 7.44 -4.62
N GLU A 392 -6.75 6.58 -3.66
CA GLU A 392 -7.42 5.32 -3.39
C GLU A 392 -7.47 5.09 -1.87
N ALA A 393 -8.49 4.39 -1.40
CA ALA A 393 -8.59 4.01 0.01
C ALA A 393 -7.70 2.80 0.30
N THR A 394 -7.08 2.75 1.48
CA THR A 394 -6.38 1.55 1.94
C THR A 394 -7.35 0.63 2.70
N ASP A 395 -8.33 0.09 1.98
CA ASP A 395 -9.53 -0.55 2.54
C ASP A 395 -9.39 -2.07 2.77
N GLY A 396 -8.21 -2.64 2.49
CA GLY A 396 -8.00 -4.09 2.49
C GLY A 396 -7.65 -4.66 1.13
N PHE A 397 -7.91 -3.93 0.05
CA PHE A 397 -7.66 -4.35 -1.31
C PHE A 397 -6.80 -3.27 -2.02
N PRO A 398 -5.71 -3.63 -2.72
CA PRO A 398 -5.05 -4.94 -2.71
C PRO A 398 -4.31 -5.23 -1.39
N VAL A 399 -4.15 -4.25 -0.51
CA VAL A 399 -3.38 -4.36 0.73
C VAL A 399 -4.14 -3.78 1.92
N SER A 400 -4.10 -4.49 3.05
CA SER A 400 -4.67 -3.97 4.30
C SER A 400 -3.88 -2.81 4.89
N SER A 401 -4.58 -1.85 5.51
CA SER A 401 -3.99 -0.75 6.27
C SER A 401 -2.91 -1.21 7.26
N GLY A 402 -3.13 -2.38 7.90
CA GLY A 402 -2.22 -3.09 8.80
C GLY A 402 -0.86 -3.42 8.20
N SER A 403 -0.87 -3.82 6.94
CA SER A 403 0.35 -4.11 6.19
C SER A 403 1.05 -2.86 5.71
N ILE A 404 0.39 -1.69 5.72
CA ILE A 404 0.89 -0.40 5.21
C ILE A 404 1.57 0.42 6.33
N SER A 405 0.85 1.00 7.28
CA SER A 405 1.50 1.85 8.30
C SER A 405 0.68 2.01 9.56
N PHE A 406 1.28 2.55 10.62
CA PHE A 406 0.48 2.99 11.77
C PHE A 406 -0.45 4.12 11.36
N THR A 407 0.01 5.07 10.54
CA THR A 407 -0.84 6.14 10.01
C THR A 407 -2.06 5.59 9.25
N ALA A 408 -1.88 4.60 8.37
CA ALA A 408 -2.99 3.97 7.64
C ALA A 408 -3.91 3.17 8.56
N GLN A 409 -3.37 2.39 9.50
CA GLN A 409 -4.15 1.66 10.51
C GLN A 409 -5.02 2.62 11.35
N ILE A 410 -4.45 3.75 11.79
CA ILE A 410 -5.18 4.76 12.56
C ILE A 410 -6.34 5.33 11.75
N GLY A 411 -6.09 5.66 10.47
CA GLY A 411 -7.11 6.13 9.55
C GLY A 411 -8.26 5.13 9.35
N ASP A 412 -7.92 3.86 9.13
CA ASP A 412 -8.87 2.75 8.97
C ASP A 412 -9.71 2.52 10.24
N ILE A 413 -9.08 2.49 11.43
CA ILE A 413 -9.81 2.35 12.71
C ILE A 413 -10.84 3.47 12.92
N PHE A 414 -10.56 4.68 12.44
CA PHE A 414 -11.49 5.81 12.49
C PHE A 414 -12.44 5.89 11.29
N GLY A 415 -12.41 4.92 10.37
CA GLY A 415 -13.31 4.85 9.22
C GLY A 415 -13.04 5.93 8.17
N GLN A 416 -11.81 6.43 8.05
CA GLN A 416 -11.44 7.43 7.06
C GLN A 416 -11.13 6.83 5.67
N GLN A 417 -11.05 5.49 5.58
CA GLN A 417 -10.73 4.73 4.38
C GLN A 417 -11.98 4.20 3.66
N ASP A 418 -13.10 4.91 3.75
CA ASP A 418 -14.36 4.57 3.05
C ASP A 418 -14.66 5.61 1.96
N PHE A 419 -13.87 5.57 0.88
CA PHE A 419 -14.08 6.36 -0.32
C PHE A 419 -13.60 5.60 -1.55
N ASN A 420 -14.11 5.96 -2.72
CA ASN A 420 -13.70 5.31 -3.97
C ASN A 420 -12.55 6.07 -4.63
N GLU A 421 -11.81 5.36 -5.49
CA GLU A 421 -10.72 5.94 -6.28
C GLU A 421 -11.15 7.15 -7.11
N GLU A 422 -10.32 8.19 -7.15
CA GLU A 422 -10.60 9.43 -7.87
C GLU A 422 -9.31 10.08 -8.38
N PHE A 423 -9.41 10.90 -9.43
CA PHE A 423 -8.29 11.68 -9.94
C PHE A 423 -8.41 13.14 -9.55
N TRP A 424 -7.27 13.74 -9.21
CA TRP A 424 -7.20 15.13 -8.83
C TRP A 424 -7.70 16.06 -9.95
N ASN A 425 -8.56 16.99 -9.56
CA ASN A 425 -8.79 18.20 -10.32
C ASN A 425 -9.07 19.39 -9.37
N PRO A 426 -8.79 20.64 -9.79
CA PRO A 426 -8.95 21.81 -8.92
C PRO A 426 -10.41 22.21 -8.72
N PHE A 427 -11.37 21.42 -9.24
CA PHE A 427 -12.80 21.59 -9.05
C PHE A 427 -13.36 20.54 -8.08
N ASP A 428 -12.50 19.73 -7.45
CA ASP A 428 -12.89 18.72 -6.47
C ASP A 428 -13.68 19.33 -5.31
N SER A 429 -14.74 18.62 -4.94
CA SER A 429 -15.58 18.95 -3.80
C SER A 429 -16.29 17.69 -3.35
N SER A 430 -16.93 17.74 -2.17
CA SER A 430 -17.74 16.61 -1.71
C SER A 430 -18.89 16.26 -2.65
N LEU A 431 -19.31 17.16 -3.54
CA LEU A 431 -20.31 16.91 -4.56
C LEU A 431 -19.73 17.13 -5.96
N GLU A 432 -19.09 16.09 -6.50
CA GLU A 432 -18.41 16.16 -7.79
C GLU A 432 -19.36 15.97 -8.98
N TYR A 433 -19.13 16.73 -10.05
CA TYR A 433 -19.91 16.64 -11.31
C TYR A 433 -19.21 15.88 -12.42
N SER A 434 -17.90 15.69 -12.31
CA SER A 434 -17.07 15.14 -13.38
C SER A 434 -16.10 14.08 -12.86
N PRO A 435 -16.63 13.04 -12.17
CA PRO A 435 -15.82 11.92 -11.68
C PRO A 435 -14.96 11.34 -12.78
N GLY A 436 -13.69 11.10 -12.44
CA GLY A 436 -12.67 10.65 -13.36
C GLY A 436 -12.03 11.75 -14.21
N LEU A 437 -12.39 13.03 -14.03
CA LEU A 437 -11.66 14.14 -14.64
C LEU A 437 -10.26 14.22 -14.02
N ALA A 438 -9.27 13.74 -14.75
CA ALA A 438 -7.87 13.86 -14.37
C ALA A 438 -7.22 15.05 -15.07
N LEU A 439 -6.75 16.04 -14.32
CA LEU A 439 -5.96 17.13 -14.89
C LEU A 439 -4.45 16.91 -14.71
N PRO A 440 -3.64 17.23 -15.74
CA PRO A 440 -2.22 16.98 -15.69
C PRO A 440 -1.50 17.94 -14.72
N VAL A 441 -0.67 17.36 -13.85
CA VAL A 441 0.24 18.02 -12.92
C VAL A 441 1.65 18.00 -13.51
N ALA A 442 2.20 19.19 -13.76
CA ALA A 442 3.57 19.33 -14.24
C ALA A 442 4.55 19.32 -13.06
N VAL A 443 5.56 18.45 -13.12
CA VAL A 443 6.63 18.35 -12.12
C VAL A 443 7.94 18.79 -12.74
N LEU A 444 8.68 19.63 -12.01
CA LEU A 444 10.00 20.12 -12.39
C LEU A 444 11.00 19.67 -11.31
N SER A 445 12.18 19.20 -11.74
CA SER A 445 13.24 18.81 -10.81
C SER A 445 13.62 19.96 -9.88
N GLY A 446 13.82 19.64 -8.59
CA GLY A 446 14.21 20.57 -7.54
C GLY A 446 13.08 21.53 -7.11
N ARG A 447 11.84 21.29 -7.53
CA ARG A 447 10.67 22.10 -7.17
C ARG A 447 9.54 21.25 -6.62
N SER A 448 8.76 21.85 -5.72
CA SER A 448 7.47 21.30 -5.29
C SER A 448 6.33 21.90 -6.11
N THR A 449 5.48 21.03 -6.65
CA THR A 449 4.16 21.38 -7.18
C THR A 449 3.15 21.16 -6.06
N ARG A 450 2.58 22.25 -5.56
CA ARG A 450 1.73 22.30 -4.34
C ARG A 450 0.26 22.46 -4.67
N HIS A 451 -0.58 22.27 -3.65
CA HIS A 451 -2.03 22.43 -3.72
C HIS A 451 -2.69 21.43 -4.67
N ILE A 452 -2.13 20.23 -4.71
CA ILE A 452 -2.78 19.07 -5.31
C ILE A 452 -3.66 18.46 -4.21
N ASP A 453 -4.67 19.21 -3.79
CA ASP A 453 -5.51 18.84 -2.65
C ASP A 453 -6.69 17.99 -3.14
N PHE A 454 -7.06 16.96 -2.38
CA PHE A 454 -8.19 16.08 -2.65
C PHE A 454 -9.29 16.29 -1.62
N VAL A 455 -10.54 16.22 -2.08
CA VAL A 455 -11.73 16.16 -1.23
C VAL A 455 -12.53 14.94 -1.65
N THR A 456 -12.59 13.92 -0.80
CA THR A 456 -13.31 12.68 -1.14
C THR A 456 -14.78 12.98 -1.39
N ASN A 457 -15.37 12.33 -2.39
CA ASN A 457 -16.77 12.57 -2.74
C ASN A 457 -17.77 11.97 -1.73
N GLU A 458 -18.91 12.63 -1.53
CA GLU A 458 -20.12 12.04 -0.93
C GLU A 458 -20.77 11.11 -1.96
N GLN A 459 -20.50 9.81 -1.84
CA GLN A 459 -21.05 8.80 -2.74
C GLN A 459 -21.96 7.82 -2.01
N THR A 460 -22.98 7.34 -2.72
CA THR A 460 -23.80 6.18 -2.34
C THR A 460 -23.37 5.01 -3.22
N VAL A 461 -22.78 3.99 -2.61
CA VAL A 461 -22.36 2.78 -3.32
C VAL A 461 -23.47 1.73 -3.25
N LEU A 462 -23.98 1.33 -4.40
CA LEU A 462 -24.92 0.21 -4.51
C LEU A 462 -24.15 -1.10 -4.65
N ALA A 463 -23.72 -1.64 -3.50
CA ALA A 463 -23.07 -2.94 -3.37
C ALA A 463 -24.08 -3.99 -2.87
N ASN A 464 -24.18 -5.11 -3.58
CA ASN A 464 -25.08 -6.22 -3.25
C ASN A 464 -24.27 -7.48 -2.88
N PHE A 465 -23.27 -7.29 -2.03
CA PHE A 465 -22.33 -8.30 -1.58
C PHE A 465 -21.75 -7.95 -0.21
N GLY A 466 -21.18 -8.94 0.46
CA GLY A 466 -20.39 -8.83 1.69
C GLY A 466 -18.89 -8.99 1.44
N SER A 467 -18.17 -9.52 2.41
CA SER A 467 -16.72 -9.75 2.33
C SER A 467 -16.33 -10.71 1.20
N ARG A 468 -15.10 -10.56 0.67
CA ARG A 468 -14.59 -11.43 -0.39
C ARG A 468 -14.26 -12.80 0.20
N ASP A 469 -14.99 -13.82 -0.22
CA ASP A 469 -14.74 -15.20 0.21
C ASP A 469 -13.85 -15.97 -0.79
N PHE A 470 -13.97 -15.64 -2.09
CA PHE A 470 -13.27 -16.32 -3.18
C PHE A 470 -12.93 -15.36 -4.33
N VAL A 471 -12.01 -15.78 -5.20
CA VAL A 471 -11.70 -15.12 -6.47
C VAL A 471 -11.99 -16.05 -7.66
N GLY A 472 -12.85 -15.58 -8.56
CA GLY A 472 -13.05 -16.07 -9.91
C GLY A 472 -13.60 -17.49 -10.09
N PHE A 473 -13.60 -17.90 -11.36
CA PHE A 473 -14.06 -19.21 -11.81
C PHE A 473 -13.03 -19.81 -12.76
N THR A 474 -12.21 -20.74 -12.28
CA THR A 474 -11.12 -21.37 -13.03
C THR A 474 -11.56 -22.08 -14.32
N GLY A 475 -12.84 -22.46 -14.45
CA GLY A 475 -13.41 -23.16 -15.60
C GLY A 475 -14.12 -22.27 -16.63
N SER A 476 -14.02 -20.95 -16.54
CA SER A 476 -14.75 -20.05 -17.45
C SER A 476 -14.20 -20.08 -18.87
N ALA A 477 -15.06 -20.10 -19.88
CA ALA A 477 -14.65 -20.06 -21.27
C ALA A 477 -14.24 -18.63 -21.69
N PRO A 478 -13.32 -18.47 -22.66
CA PRO A 478 -13.01 -17.15 -23.21
C PRO A 478 -14.26 -16.45 -23.74
N GLY A 479 -14.37 -15.14 -23.48
CA GLY A 479 -15.53 -14.35 -23.87
C GLY A 479 -16.77 -14.48 -22.96
N THR A 480 -16.71 -15.27 -21.88
CA THR A 480 -17.79 -15.36 -20.88
C THR A 480 -18.12 -13.98 -20.30
N TYR A 481 -19.40 -13.74 -20.08
CA TYR A 481 -19.95 -12.55 -19.44
C TYR A 481 -20.33 -12.85 -17.98
N TYR A 482 -19.94 -11.94 -17.10
CA TYR A 482 -20.43 -11.83 -15.73
C TYR A 482 -21.31 -10.59 -15.63
N ALA A 483 -22.45 -10.69 -14.95
CA ALA A 483 -23.35 -9.56 -14.79
C ALA A 483 -23.96 -9.48 -13.38
N VAL A 484 -24.07 -8.27 -12.86
CA VAL A 484 -24.78 -7.95 -11.62
C VAL A 484 -25.97 -7.07 -11.93
N ARG A 485 -27.15 -7.51 -11.48
CA ARG A 485 -28.42 -6.80 -11.59
C ARG A 485 -28.54 -5.75 -10.49
N ILE A 486 -28.91 -4.53 -10.89
CA ILE A 486 -29.31 -3.45 -9.98
C ILE A 486 -30.79 -3.14 -10.26
N PRO A 487 -31.72 -3.61 -9.41
CA PRO A 487 -33.15 -3.34 -9.57
C PRO A 487 -33.46 -1.84 -9.49
N LYS A 488 -34.46 -1.37 -10.24
CA LYS A 488 -34.89 0.04 -10.20
C LYS A 488 -35.25 0.50 -8.79
N GLU A 489 -35.72 -0.40 -7.93
CA GLU A 489 -36.09 -0.08 -6.55
C GLU A 489 -34.88 0.41 -5.75
N GLN A 490 -33.69 -0.16 -5.97
CA GLN A 490 -32.45 0.30 -5.33
C GLN A 490 -32.03 1.66 -5.87
N LEU A 491 -32.16 1.87 -7.19
CA LEU A 491 -31.87 3.16 -7.82
C LEU A 491 -32.80 4.27 -7.29
N LEU A 492 -34.09 3.98 -7.13
CA LEU A 492 -35.05 4.94 -6.57
C LEU A 492 -34.78 5.21 -5.08
N ALA A 493 -34.31 4.21 -4.33
CA ALA A 493 -33.95 4.37 -2.93
C ALA A 493 -32.69 5.22 -2.71
N ALA A 494 -31.76 5.24 -3.68
CA ALA A 494 -30.58 6.10 -3.65
C ALA A 494 -30.91 7.61 -3.81
N GLY A 495 -32.15 7.93 -4.24
CA GLY A 495 -32.69 9.28 -4.26
C GLY A 495 -33.22 9.73 -5.62
N ASP A 496 -33.85 10.90 -5.63
CA ASP A 496 -34.37 11.49 -6.87
C ASP A 496 -33.28 12.13 -7.73
N ALA A 497 -32.15 12.51 -7.16
CA ALA A 497 -31.20 13.39 -7.82
C ALA A 497 -29.86 12.64 -7.97
N ILE A 498 -29.72 11.76 -8.97
CA ILE A 498 -28.58 10.82 -9.04
C ILE A 498 -27.66 11.12 -10.23
N LEU A 499 -26.39 11.34 -9.93
CA LEU A 499 -25.26 11.25 -10.86
C LEU A 499 -24.71 9.82 -10.83
N PHE A 500 -24.46 9.24 -12.00
CA PHE A 500 -23.85 7.92 -12.12
C PHE A 500 -22.35 8.12 -12.29
N HIS A 501 -21.56 7.96 -11.23
CA HIS A 501 -20.14 8.28 -11.25
C HIS A 501 -19.34 7.18 -11.95
N GLN A 502 -19.47 5.97 -11.41
CA GLN A 502 -18.58 4.87 -11.77
C GLN A 502 -19.20 3.52 -11.51
N ALA A 503 -18.69 2.53 -12.24
CA ALA A 503 -18.83 1.12 -11.90
C ALA A 503 -17.52 0.62 -11.29
N LEU A 504 -17.63 -0.22 -10.27
CA LEU A 504 -16.52 -0.84 -9.56
C LEU A 504 -16.57 -2.34 -9.82
N PHE A 505 -15.44 -2.93 -10.19
CA PHE A 505 -15.30 -4.37 -10.41
C PHE A 505 -14.15 -4.88 -9.56
N ASP A 506 -14.42 -5.73 -8.58
CA ASP A 506 -13.37 -6.48 -7.89
C ASP A 506 -12.77 -7.49 -8.88
N THR A 507 -11.52 -7.27 -9.28
CA THR A 507 -10.82 -8.11 -10.26
C THR A 507 -9.55 -8.70 -9.68
N ALA A 508 -9.13 -9.84 -10.21
CA ALA A 508 -7.89 -10.49 -9.82
C ALA A 508 -7.32 -11.31 -10.98
N VAL A 509 -6.05 -11.68 -10.86
CA VAL A 509 -5.38 -12.59 -11.79
C VAL A 509 -4.87 -13.86 -11.09
N PRO A 510 -4.72 -14.96 -11.83
CA PRO A 510 -4.10 -16.16 -11.28
C PRO A 510 -2.58 -16.06 -11.13
N LEU A 511 -1.95 -15.08 -11.78
CA LEU A 511 -0.50 -14.90 -11.86
C LEU A 511 -0.21 -13.41 -11.88
N ALA A 512 0.50 -12.89 -10.88
CA ALA A 512 0.68 -11.46 -10.67
C ALA A 512 1.33 -10.73 -11.87
N SER A 513 2.18 -11.37 -12.67
CA SER A 513 2.76 -10.74 -13.88
C SER A 513 1.78 -10.54 -15.03
N VAL A 514 0.49 -10.87 -14.86
CA VAL A 514 -0.56 -10.70 -15.86
C VAL A 514 -1.40 -9.46 -15.53
N VAL A 515 -1.55 -8.55 -16.50
CA VAL A 515 -2.53 -7.48 -16.39
C VAL A 515 -3.95 -8.03 -16.65
N PRO A 516 -4.95 -7.79 -15.78
CA PRO A 516 -6.32 -8.21 -16.00
C PRO A 516 -7.01 -7.32 -17.04
N VAL A 517 -6.82 -7.64 -18.32
CA VAL A 517 -7.50 -6.94 -19.43
C VAL A 517 -8.78 -7.68 -19.87
N PHE A 518 -9.92 -7.15 -19.47
CA PHE A 518 -11.25 -7.61 -19.87
C PHE A 518 -11.62 -7.07 -21.25
N ALA A 519 -12.37 -7.86 -22.04
CA ALA A 519 -12.77 -7.45 -23.38
C ALA A 519 -13.67 -6.21 -23.38
N GLU A 520 -14.60 -6.14 -22.43
CA GLU A 520 -15.50 -5.00 -22.26
C GLU A 520 -16.09 -4.95 -20.84
N ALA A 521 -16.27 -3.73 -20.33
CA ALA A 521 -17.17 -3.42 -19.23
C ALA A 521 -18.35 -2.61 -19.79
N THR A 522 -19.58 -2.94 -19.38
CA THR A 522 -20.80 -2.40 -19.97
C THR A 522 -21.86 -2.15 -18.91
N LEU A 523 -22.50 -0.98 -18.99
CA LEU A 523 -23.74 -0.69 -18.28
C LEU A 523 -24.89 -0.82 -19.27
N ALA A 524 -25.80 -1.75 -19.01
CA ALA A 524 -26.93 -2.03 -19.90
C ALA A 524 -28.24 -2.15 -19.12
N LYS A 525 -29.36 -2.05 -19.85
CA LYS A 525 -30.68 -2.39 -19.33
C LYS A 525 -31.04 -3.83 -19.64
N GLY A 526 -31.93 -4.43 -18.86
CA GLY A 526 -32.42 -5.77 -19.13
C GLY A 526 -33.67 -6.15 -18.34
N VAL A 527 -34.10 -7.39 -18.55
CA VAL A 527 -35.24 -7.99 -17.84
C VAL A 527 -34.83 -9.32 -17.23
N VAL A 528 -35.40 -9.63 -16.06
CA VAL A 528 -35.33 -10.98 -15.48
C VAL A 528 -36.56 -11.74 -15.97
N ASN A 529 -36.32 -12.87 -16.60
CA ASN A 529 -37.33 -13.76 -17.16
C ASN A 529 -38.03 -14.54 -16.03
N ALA A 530 -39.18 -15.15 -16.34
CA ALA A 530 -39.97 -15.88 -15.35
C ALA A 530 -39.26 -17.13 -14.76
N ASP A 531 -38.27 -17.66 -15.47
CA ASP A 531 -37.44 -18.80 -15.05
C ASP A 531 -36.23 -18.40 -14.20
N GLY A 532 -36.08 -17.10 -13.90
CA GLY A 532 -34.95 -16.55 -13.14
C GLY A 532 -33.74 -16.18 -13.99
N SER A 533 -33.69 -16.55 -15.27
CA SER A 533 -32.65 -16.07 -16.20
C SER A 533 -32.81 -14.58 -16.50
N ALA A 534 -31.79 -13.95 -17.10
CA ALA A 534 -31.86 -12.56 -17.55
C ALA A 534 -31.61 -12.42 -19.06
N THR A 535 -32.26 -11.41 -19.65
CA THR A 535 -32.01 -10.95 -21.02
C THR A 535 -31.50 -9.51 -20.94
N ILE A 536 -30.26 -9.28 -21.38
CA ILE A 536 -29.56 -7.98 -21.27
C ILE A 536 -29.40 -7.37 -22.66
N ASP A 537 -29.73 -6.09 -22.83
CA ASP A 537 -29.60 -5.36 -24.11
C ASP A 537 -28.15 -4.90 -24.35
N LEU A 538 -27.27 -5.87 -24.63
CA LEU A 538 -25.87 -5.60 -24.98
C LEU A 538 -25.70 -4.94 -26.36
N ALA A 539 -26.75 -4.89 -27.19
CA ALA A 539 -26.70 -4.22 -28.49
C ALA A 539 -26.82 -2.70 -28.37
N ARG A 540 -27.49 -2.20 -27.33
CA ARG A 540 -27.69 -0.77 -27.06
C ARG A 540 -27.32 -0.45 -25.60
N PRO A 541 -26.03 -0.54 -25.24
CA PRO A 541 -25.58 -0.21 -23.89
C PRO A 541 -25.88 1.25 -23.57
N LEU A 542 -26.04 1.56 -22.28
CA LEU A 542 -26.16 2.93 -21.79
C LEU A 542 -24.79 3.61 -21.74
N ASP A 543 -23.74 2.84 -21.41
CA ASP A 543 -22.33 3.20 -21.54
C ASP A 543 -21.49 1.92 -21.73
N ARG A 544 -20.28 2.04 -22.27
CA ARG A 544 -19.34 0.94 -22.47
C ARG A 544 -17.89 1.43 -22.57
N VAL A 545 -16.98 0.65 -21.97
CA VAL A 545 -15.55 0.69 -22.27
C VAL A 545 -15.08 -0.66 -22.81
N ARG A 546 -14.15 -0.64 -23.77
CA ARG A 546 -13.51 -1.84 -24.34
C ARG A 546 -12.09 -1.94 -23.84
N ASN A 547 -11.56 -3.16 -23.77
CA ASN A 547 -10.24 -3.43 -23.20
C ASN A 547 -10.13 -2.82 -21.80
N PHE A 548 -11.13 -3.12 -20.96
CA PHE A 548 -11.17 -2.62 -19.60
C PHE A 548 -10.02 -3.25 -18.82
N VAL A 549 -9.11 -2.42 -18.33
CA VAL A 549 -7.96 -2.83 -17.53
C VAL A 549 -8.41 -2.82 -16.08
N GLY A 550 -8.29 -3.96 -15.41
CA GLY A 550 -8.48 -4.04 -13.97
C GLY A 550 -7.18 -3.81 -13.19
N GLN A 551 -7.32 -3.81 -11.87
CA GLN A 551 -6.25 -3.97 -10.88
C GLN A 551 -6.28 -5.41 -10.36
N ASP A 552 -5.12 -5.98 -10.06
CA ASP A 552 -5.08 -7.28 -9.39
C ASP A 552 -5.62 -7.13 -7.96
N ASP A 553 -6.26 -8.17 -7.45
CA ASP A 553 -6.80 -8.26 -6.09
C ASP A 553 -7.59 -7.05 -5.53
N ASP A 554 -8.18 -6.21 -6.39
CA ASP A 554 -8.70 -4.88 -6.03
C ASP A 554 -9.90 -4.42 -6.90
N PHE A 555 -10.62 -3.39 -6.44
CA PHE A 555 -11.72 -2.75 -7.13
C PHE A 555 -11.27 -1.82 -8.27
N SER A 556 -11.38 -2.34 -9.47
CA SER A 556 -11.14 -1.58 -10.69
C SER A 556 -12.24 -0.59 -10.99
N VAL A 557 -11.85 0.68 -11.14
CA VAL A 557 -12.78 1.78 -11.39
C VAL A 557 -13.01 2.02 -12.89
N TRP A 558 -14.29 2.03 -13.28
CA TRP A 558 -14.74 2.54 -14.57
C TRP A 558 -15.56 3.81 -14.40
N ASN A 559 -14.92 4.97 -14.64
CA ASN A 559 -15.57 6.27 -14.69
C ASN A 559 -16.47 6.42 -15.93
N PHE A 560 -17.72 6.86 -15.75
CA PHE A 560 -18.66 7.07 -16.85
C PHE A 560 -18.39 8.41 -17.56
N ASN A 561 -18.54 8.44 -18.89
CA ASN A 561 -18.18 9.62 -19.69
C ASN A 561 -19.17 10.80 -19.56
N ASP A 562 -20.42 10.52 -19.18
CA ASP A 562 -21.52 11.49 -19.05
C ASP A 562 -22.37 11.16 -17.81
N PRO A 563 -21.84 11.34 -16.58
CA PRO A 563 -22.53 10.96 -15.33
C PRO A 563 -23.93 11.56 -15.20
N LEU A 564 -24.07 12.84 -15.55
CA LEU A 564 -25.33 13.60 -15.52
C LEU A 564 -26.32 13.10 -16.57
N GLY A 565 -25.92 13.07 -17.84
CA GLY A 565 -26.82 12.63 -18.90
C GLY A 565 -27.21 11.17 -18.75
N LEU A 566 -26.31 10.32 -18.27
CA LEU A 566 -26.59 8.92 -17.92
C LEU A 566 -27.65 8.83 -16.83
N GLY A 567 -27.48 9.55 -15.72
CA GLY A 567 -28.46 9.60 -14.63
C GLY A 567 -29.85 10.04 -15.09
N LEU A 568 -29.92 11.10 -15.92
CA LEU A 568 -31.17 11.58 -16.51
C LEU A 568 -31.82 10.54 -17.44
N ARG A 569 -31.03 9.86 -18.29
CA ARG A 569 -31.51 8.79 -19.19
C ARG A 569 -32.07 7.62 -18.40
N VAL A 570 -31.38 7.18 -17.34
CA VAL A 570 -31.83 6.09 -16.47
C VAL A 570 -33.14 6.44 -15.79
N ARG A 571 -33.22 7.60 -15.14
CA ARG A 571 -34.43 8.05 -14.45
C ARG A 571 -35.62 8.15 -15.38
N TYR A 572 -35.43 8.77 -16.55
CA TYR A 572 -36.48 8.87 -17.55
C TYR A 572 -36.94 7.49 -18.04
N GLY A 573 -36.00 6.57 -18.24
CA GLY A 573 -36.31 5.18 -18.58
C GLY A 573 -37.10 4.45 -17.49
N ILE A 574 -36.75 4.64 -16.21
CA ILE A 574 -37.51 4.08 -15.07
C ILE A 574 -38.92 4.66 -15.04
N ALA A 575 -39.06 5.98 -15.14
CA ALA A 575 -40.35 6.68 -15.10
C ALA A 575 -41.30 6.25 -16.24
N LYS A 576 -40.75 5.93 -17.42
CA LYS A 576 -41.51 5.38 -18.55
C LYS A 576 -41.77 3.89 -18.48
N GLY A 577 -41.14 3.18 -17.55
CA GLY A 577 -41.15 1.73 -17.48
C GLY A 577 -40.22 1.02 -18.47
N ASP A 578 -39.41 1.76 -19.23
CA ASP A 578 -38.44 1.25 -20.20
C ASP A 578 -37.21 0.61 -19.53
N ILE A 579 -36.92 0.97 -18.27
CA ILE A 579 -35.85 0.40 -17.45
C ILE A 579 -36.47 -0.16 -16.17
N GLN A 580 -36.41 -1.48 -16.03
CA GLN A 580 -36.77 -2.17 -14.79
C GLN A 580 -35.53 -2.59 -13.99
N ASN A 581 -34.44 -2.87 -14.70
CA ASN A 581 -33.17 -3.30 -14.13
C ASN A 581 -32.04 -2.71 -14.95
N LEU A 582 -30.99 -2.31 -14.24
CA LEU A 582 -29.67 -2.11 -14.82
C LEU A 582 -28.82 -3.35 -14.58
N PHE A 583 -27.82 -3.54 -15.44
CA PHE A 583 -26.82 -4.58 -15.33
C PHE A 583 -25.45 -3.97 -15.52
N LEU A 584 -24.57 -4.17 -14.54
CA LEU A 584 -23.13 -4.05 -14.71
C LEU A 584 -22.65 -5.37 -15.30
N VAL A 585 -21.95 -5.30 -16.44
CA VAL A 585 -21.52 -6.48 -17.19
C VAL A 585 -20.03 -6.39 -17.44
N LEU A 586 -19.30 -7.44 -17.11
CA LEU A 586 -17.88 -7.59 -17.39
C LEU A 586 -17.67 -8.82 -18.28
N ARG A 587 -16.90 -8.68 -19.35
CA ARG A 587 -16.65 -9.77 -20.30
C ARG A 587 -15.19 -10.18 -20.30
N LEU A 588 -14.94 -11.47 -20.10
CA LEU A 588 -13.61 -12.05 -20.25
C LEU A 588 -13.03 -11.84 -21.66
N PRO A 589 -11.70 -11.75 -21.80
CA PRO A 589 -11.07 -11.72 -23.11
C PRO A 589 -11.38 -12.99 -23.91
N THR A 590 -11.33 -12.89 -25.24
CA THR A 590 -11.55 -14.03 -26.15
C THR A 590 -10.35 -14.98 -26.22
N THR A 591 -9.24 -14.60 -25.61
CA THR A 591 -8.02 -15.40 -25.43
C THR A 591 -7.48 -15.13 -24.05
N PHE A 592 -7.05 -16.16 -23.34
CA PHE A 592 -6.54 -16.03 -21.99
C PHE A 592 -5.03 -15.78 -21.96
N PRO A 593 -4.55 -14.78 -21.20
CA PRO A 593 -3.14 -14.65 -20.91
C PRO A 593 -2.67 -15.92 -20.17
N ARG A 594 -1.58 -16.51 -20.65
CA ARG A 594 -1.02 -17.77 -20.09
C ARG A 594 -2.02 -18.94 -19.98
N GLY A 595 -3.11 -18.90 -20.76
CA GLY A 595 -4.10 -19.97 -20.82
C GLY A 595 -5.07 -20.05 -19.63
N GLN A 596 -5.06 -19.09 -18.70
CA GLN A 596 -5.95 -19.07 -17.54
C GLN A 596 -6.92 -17.88 -17.57
N PRO A 597 -8.19 -18.05 -17.15
CA PRO A 597 -9.15 -16.95 -17.11
C PRO A 597 -8.73 -15.88 -16.11
N LEU A 598 -9.13 -14.64 -16.38
CA LEU A 598 -9.13 -13.57 -15.38
C LEU A 598 -10.20 -13.86 -14.33
N PHE A 599 -10.01 -13.35 -13.12
CA PHE A 599 -10.90 -13.58 -11.99
C PHE A 599 -11.68 -12.31 -11.62
N ILE A 600 -12.76 -12.54 -10.86
CA ILE A 600 -13.60 -11.50 -10.26
C ILE A 600 -13.82 -11.83 -8.79
N GLY A 601 -13.97 -10.85 -7.91
CA GLY A 601 -14.32 -11.08 -6.52
C GLY A 601 -15.68 -11.76 -6.36
N LEU A 602 -15.75 -12.75 -5.46
CA LEU A 602 -16.95 -13.50 -5.14
C LEU A 602 -17.19 -13.48 -3.62
N ASP A 603 -18.44 -13.22 -3.25
CA ASP A 603 -18.98 -13.38 -1.90
C ASP A 603 -19.92 -14.60 -1.91
N GLY A 604 -19.74 -15.52 -0.96
CA GLY A 604 -20.57 -16.71 -0.82
C GLY A 604 -19.86 -18.04 -0.97
N GLY A 605 -20.64 -19.11 -1.12
CA GLY A 605 -20.13 -20.46 -1.31
C GLY A 605 -19.68 -21.20 -0.03
N GLY A 606 -19.69 -20.55 1.13
CA GLY A 606 -19.34 -21.13 2.43
C GLY A 606 -20.45 -21.04 3.50
N ALA A 607 -20.29 -21.78 4.60
CA ALA A 607 -21.19 -21.70 5.77
C ALA A 607 -20.97 -20.43 6.60
N THR A 608 -19.86 -19.73 6.37
CA THR A 608 -19.43 -18.51 7.06
C THR A 608 -19.80 -17.24 6.29
N ASN A 609 -20.61 -17.35 5.23
CA ASN A 609 -20.95 -16.19 4.41
C ASN A 609 -21.64 -15.10 5.25
N ASP A 610 -21.14 -13.88 5.18
CA ASP A 610 -21.58 -12.75 6.00
C ASP A 610 -22.90 -12.15 5.50
N VAL A 611 -23.22 -12.31 4.21
CA VAL A 611 -24.50 -11.89 3.63
C VAL A 611 -25.25 -13.06 2.92
N PRO A 612 -26.58 -13.01 2.74
CA PRO A 612 -27.28 -14.01 1.95
C PRO A 612 -26.95 -13.93 0.45
N ILE A 613 -27.06 -15.05 -0.27
CA ILE A 613 -27.04 -15.02 -1.75
C ILE A 613 -28.30 -14.33 -2.26
N LEU A 614 -28.15 -13.17 -2.89
CA LEU A 614 -29.27 -12.29 -3.25
C LEU A 614 -29.91 -12.65 -4.60
N GLY A 615 -29.30 -13.54 -5.37
CA GLY A 615 -29.78 -13.92 -6.70
C GLY A 615 -29.69 -12.77 -7.72
N LEU A 616 -28.74 -11.86 -7.55
CA LEU A 616 -28.53 -10.71 -8.44
C LEU A 616 -27.37 -10.91 -9.42
N SER A 617 -26.63 -12.02 -9.31
CA SER A 617 -25.45 -12.31 -10.12
C SER A 617 -25.76 -13.31 -11.22
N TYR A 618 -25.16 -13.13 -12.39
CA TYR A 618 -25.48 -13.91 -13.59
C TYR A 618 -24.23 -14.21 -14.44
N THR A 619 -24.22 -15.35 -15.11
CA THR A 619 -23.19 -15.72 -16.09
C THR A 619 -23.80 -15.99 -17.46
N SER A 620 -23.06 -15.70 -18.53
CA SER A 620 -23.47 -16.08 -19.89
C SER A 620 -22.25 -16.40 -20.76
N PRO A 621 -22.20 -17.57 -21.42
CA PRO A 621 -21.09 -17.92 -22.31
C PRO A 621 -21.14 -17.16 -23.65
N ASP A 622 -22.31 -16.68 -24.08
CA ASP A 622 -22.55 -16.11 -25.41
C ASP A 622 -23.16 -14.70 -25.40
N GLY A 623 -23.55 -14.20 -24.22
CA GLY A 623 -24.21 -12.91 -24.05
C GLY A 623 -25.68 -12.89 -24.48
N ALA A 624 -26.27 -14.04 -24.83
CA ALA A 624 -27.67 -14.13 -25.26
C ALA A 624 -28.62 -14.40 -24.08
N THR A 625 -28.30 -15.41 -23.26
CA THR A 625 -29.07 -15.77 -22.06
C THR A 625 -28.15 -15.79 -20.85
N PHE A 626 -28.56 -15.08 -19.81
CA PHE A 626 -27.81 -14.96 -18.56
C PHE A 626 -28.41 -15.87 -17.50
N THR A 627 -27.65 -16.86 -17.05
CA THR A 627 -28.05 -17.82 -16.00
C THR A 627 -27.72 -17.24 -14.63
N GLN A 628 -28.68 -17.27 -13.71
CA GLN A 628 -28.48 -16.79 -12.35
C GLN A 628 -27.46 -17.64 -11.59
N SER A 629 -26.52 -16.99 -10.91
CA SER A 629 -25.67 -17.60 -9.88
C SER A 629 -26.48 -17.77 -8.60
N THR A 630 -26.61 -19.01 -8.15
CA THR A 630 -27.28 -19.36 -6.89
C THR A 630 -26.30 -19.62 -5.74
N ARG A 631 -25.00 -19.43 -6.00
CA ARG A 631 -23.93 -19.77 -5.05
C ARG A 631 -23.12 -18.57 -4.58
N PHE A 632 -23.06 -17.52 -5.39
CA PHE A 632 -22.20 -16.37 -5.17
C PHE A 632 -22.91 -15.08 -5.55
N ASN A 633 -22.68 -14.04 -4.75
CA ASN A 633 -22.81 -12.66 -5.16
C ASN A 633 -21.48 -12.24 -5.82
N PHE A 634 -21.54 -11.62 -7.00
CA PHE A 634 -20.36 -11.06 -7.65
C PHE A 634 -20.12 -9.67 -7.08
N ARG A 635 -18.86 -9.36 -6.78
CA ARG A 635 -18.46 -8.10 -6.15
C ARG A 635 -18.34 -6.98 -7.19
N PHE A 636 -19.48 -6.63 -7.81
CA PHE A 636 -19.61 -5.46 -8.69
C PHE A 636 -20.52 -4.42 -8.04
N ALA A 637 -20.09 -3.16 -8.02
CA ALA A 637 -20.84 -2.08 -7.41
C ALA A 637 -21.03 -0.90 -8.37
N LEU A 638 -22.07 -0.10 -8.09
CA LEU A 638 -22.35 1.14 -8.81
C LEU A 638 -22.27 2.29 -7.82
N ALA A 639 -21.33 3.22 -8.00
CA ALA A 639 -21.25 4.40 -7.16
C ALA A 639 -22.01 5.56 -7.80
N LEU A 640 -22.80 6.21 -6.95
CA LEU A 640 -23.75 7.25 -7.29
C LEU A 640 -23.48 8.48 -6.41
N SER A 641 -23.81 9.67 -6.86
CA SER A 641 -23.80 10.87 -6.00
C SER A 641 -25.06 11.69 -6.18
N ARG A 642 -25.28 12.65 -5.27
CA ARG A 642 -26.41 13.58 -5.35
C ARG A 642 -26.17 14.67 -6.40
N PHE A 643 -27.23 15.12 -7.05
CA PHE A 643 -27.15 16.37 -7.81
C PHE A 643 -26.82 17.53 -6.88
N PRO A 644 -25.85 18.36 -7.24
CA PRO A 644 -25.66 19.63 -6.56
C PRO A 644 -26.88 20.53 -6.72
N ASN A 645 -27.22 21.25 -5.65
CA ASN A 645 -28.47 22.01 -5.52
C ASN A 645 -28.73 23.05 -6.63
N PHE A 646 -27.73 23.41 -7.44
CA PHE A 646 -27.88 24.34 -8.56
C PHE A 646 -28.89 23.89 -9.62
N PHE A 647 -29.19 22.59 -9.70
CA PHE A 647 -30.14 22.04 -10.66
C PHE A 647 -31.46 21.57 -10.07
N ASP A 648 -31.71 21.75 -8.76
CA ASP A 648 -33.02 21.43 -8.20
C ASP A 648 -34.05 22.49 -8.65
N PRO A 649 -34.99 22.15 -9.55
CA PRO A 649 -36.02 23.09 -9.98
C PRO A 649 -36.96 23.49 -8.84
N SER A 650 -36.95 22.73 -7.73
CA SER A 650 -37.72 23.02 -6.52
C SER A 650 -37.09 24.15 -5.70
N ALA A 651 -35.75 24.22 -5.62
CA ALA A 651 -35.03 25.32 -4.98
C ALA A 651 -35.27 26.65 -5.72
N ALA A 652 -35.28 26.64 -7.06
CA ALA A 652 -35.64 27.80 -7.87
C ALA A 652 -37.11 28.26 -7.69
N ARG A 653 -38.00 27.40 -7.16
CA ARG A 653 -39.39 27.78 -6.83
C ARG A 653 -39.56 28.33 -5.43
N ALA A 654 -38.65 28.03 -4.50
CA ALA A 654 -38.73 28.52 -3.12
C ALA A 654 -38.35 30.01 -3.01
N ASP A 655 -37.42 30.50 -3.84
CA ASP A 655 -37.01 31.92 -3.84
C ASP A 655 -37.97 32.86 -4.59
N ALA A 656 -38.91 32.33 -5.38
CA ALA A 656 -39.87 33.14 -6.14
C ALA A 656 -41.08 33.63 -5.31
N THR A 657 -41.17 33.27 -4.02
CA THR A 657 -42.27 33.70 -3.12
C THR A 657 -41.86 34.76 -2.11
N VAL A 658 -40.62 35.27 -2.13
CA VAL A 658 -40.26 36.49 -1.40
C VAL A 658 -40.87 37.69 -2.13
N ALA A 659 -42.07 38.08 -1.71
CA ALA A 659 -42.70 39.31 -2.17
C ALA A 659 -41.75 40.49 -1.93
N PRO A 660 -41.58 41.41 -2.91
CA PRO A 660 -40.77 42.60 -2.69
C PRO A 660 -41.35 43.39 -1.52
N THR A 661 -40.60 43.55 -0.44
CA THR A 661 -40.94 44.51 0.61
C THR A 661 -40.87 45.93 0.06
N PRO A 662 -41.84 46.79 0.42
CA PRO A 662 -41.95 48.16 -0.10
C PRO A 662 -40.82 49.09 0.31
#